data_AF-A0A9J5WD18-F1
#
_entry.id   AF-A0A9J5WD18-F1
#
_cell.length_a   1.000
_cell.length_b   1.000
_cell.length_c   1.000
_cell.angle_alpha   90.00
_cell.angle_beta   90.00
_cell.angle_gamma   90.00
#
_symmetry.space_group_name_H-M   'P 1'
#
loop_
_entity.id
_entity.type
_entity.pdbx_description
1 polymer ?
#
loop_
_entity_poly.entity_id
_entity_poly.type
_entity_poly.pdbx_seq_one_letter_code
_entity_poly.pdbx_strand_id
1 'polypeptide(L)'
;MLLLAASVIFVNAERRRLIEVIPDSVKKAWKDWELEVLILGSLIFQIVLILFGKHRQRVPKLWIRMTLWTSYLLADWIAIVALGIISQNTLDKCKQTSVDDKLKDELMSFWAPFMLLHLGGPDTITAYSLEDNELWLRHLVGLIIQSGLTFYILLVSLPGSSWLPFLSLFIFISGLIKFSERTCALRSAKLENLRDAMLTSPDPGPNYAKFMEEYTLKKAEGFYVMADEVKEISLPIDHSYHTGTDKLLLISEAFDQFQTFKRLFVDLILSFQDRDNSRFYFKQLPPIEAFDVIEAELGFAYDTFYTKAPVIFTPLGCILRVVTFSCTCFSLISFSLCKERSKYHILDLILTYLLLVVAFLLEINALIVLLNSDWTKNWLSKGKLDGKFYQSFLLNKLCLRRSTNMRWSNCTPQYNLLSYCVEFKPPRCYRFQKLFQINELLEKHMYKKYELLSPELKELIFNHFQKFAGESNNEPDHPVLCTSRGTTALTKNDCSSLVWSTEVEFDQSFLIWHIATDLCYYTDDGKTPRSNKSKQSKQLSDYMLYLLVVCPFMLPIGLGMIRFRDTCAEAKEFFTEKKVGKDLAIACDKLLKVNTEVGPAKVKGDRSKSVLFDACILAKSLKEKGNQRKWEIISEVWVEMLAYAATHCRGNHHAQQLRKGGELLTHVWLLMAHLGITEQFQINRGHARAKLIVK
;
A
#
# COMPACT_ATOMS: atom_id res chain seq x y z
N MET A 1 23.32 -10.84 4.31
CA MET A 1 24.55 -11.53 4.75
C MET A 1 24.27 -12.81 5.53
N LEU A 2 23.41 -12.82 6.56
CA LEU A 2 23.05 -14.09 7.25
C LEU A 2 22.41 -15.15 6.35
N LEU A 3 21.67 -14.79 5.29
CA LEU A 3 21.14 -15.75 4.31
C LEU A 3 22.16 -16.22 3.26
N LEU A 4 23.19 -15.43 2.98
CA LEU A 4 24.31 -15.83 2.10
C LEU A 4 25.32 -16.68 2.87
N ALA A 5 25.57 -16.34 4.14
CA ALA A 5 26.32 -17.16 5.07
C ALA A 5 25.54 -18.45 5.38
N ALA A 6 24.23 -18.39 5.61
CA ALA A 6 23.41 -19.59 5.78
C ALA A 6 23.29 -20.39 4.49
N SER A 7 23.21 -19.80 3.28
CA SER A 7 23.19 -20.59 2.04
C SER A 7 24.56 -21.21 1.76
N VAL A 8 25.67 -20.54 2.03
CA VAL A 8 27.02 -21.11 1.90
C VAL A 8 27.29 -22.14 3.00
N ILE A 9 26.77 -21.94 4.23
CA ILE A 9 26.87 -22.90 5.34
C ILE A 9 25.89 -24.07 5.15
N PHE A 10 24.70 -23.89 4.56
CA PHE A 10 23.76 -24.98 4.27
C PHE A 10 24.21 -25.79 3.06
N VAL A 11 24.77 -25.13 2.03
CA VAL A 11 25.37 -25.79 0.86
C VAL A 11 26.70 -26.48 1.20
N ASN A 12 27.52 -25.95 2.13
CA ASN A 12 28.78 -26.61 2.52
C ASN A 12 28.74 -27.47 3.80
N ALA A 13 27.90 -27.19 4.79
CA ALA A 13 27.92 -27.90 6.09
C ALA A 13 27.01 -29.13 6.13
N GLU A 14 25.94 -29.19 5.33
CA GLU A 14 25.15 -30.43 5.19
C GLU A 14 25.70 -31.40 4.14
N ARG A 15 26.78 -31.00 3.44
CA ARG A 15 27.43 -31.81 2.40
C ARG A 15 28.07 -33.12 2.91
N ARG A 16 28.06 -33.38 4.22
CA ARG A 16 28.67 -34.58 4.81
C ARG A 16 27.72 -35.51 5.59
N ARG A 17 26.48 -35.12 5.94
CA ARG A 17 25.61 -36.01 6.77
C ARG A 17 24.19 -36.22 6.26
N LEU A 18 23.58 -35.29 5.54
CA LEU A 18 22.28 -35.56 4.86
C LEU A 18 22.45 -36.19 3.47
N ILE A 19 23.65 -36.07 2.89
CA ILE A 19 23.99 -36.63 1.58
C ILE A 19 24.05 -38.17 1.57
N GLU A 20 24.09 -38.83 2.72
CA GLU A 20 24.05 -40.30 2.79
C GLU A 20 22.63 -40.89 2.59
N VAL A 21 21.57 -40.09 2.73
CA VAL A 21 20.17 -40.55 2.61
C VAL A 21 19.64 -40.49 1.18
N ILE A 22 20.26 -39.67 0.31
CA ILE A 22 19.82 -39.48 -1.07
C ILE A 22 20.52 -40.54 -1.96
N PRO A 23 19.77 -41.32 -2.76
CA PRO A 23 20.37 -42.30 -3.67
C PRO A 23 21.35 -41.65 -4.65
N ASP A 24 22.47 -42.31 -4.96
CA ASP A 24 23.49 -41.74 -5.87
C ASP A 24 22.94 -41.49 -7.28
N SER A 25 21.91 -42.23 -7.70
CA SER A 25 21.16 -41.96 -8.93
C SER A 25 20.46 -40.60 -8.92
N VAL A 26 19.89 -40.20 -7.78
CA VAL A 26 19.24 -38.89 -7.60
C VAL A 26 20.28 -37.78 -7.52
N LYS A 27 21.45 -38.01 -6.90
CA LYS A 27 22.56 -37.04 -6.90
C LYS A 27 23.10 -36.79 -8.29
N LYS A 28 23.28 -37.87 -9.07
CA LYS A 28 23.73 -37.78 -10.46
C LYS A 28 22.71 -37.04 -11.31
N ALA A 29 21.43 -37.42 -11.21
CA ALA A 29 20.35 -36.73 -11.91
C ALA A 29 20.21 -35.25 -11.51
N TRP A 30 20.36 -34.91 -10.23
CA TRP A 30 20.36 -33.51 -9.78
C TRP A 30 21.54 -32.75 -10.40
N LYS A 31 22.75 -33.27 -10.30
CA LYS A 31 23.94 -32.62 -10.86
C LYS A 31 23.85 -32.39 -12.38
N ASP A 32 23.18 -33.29 -13.09
CA ASP A 32 23.03 -33.21 -14.55
C ASP A 32 21.97 -32.18 -14.99
N TRP A 33 20.98 -31.86 -14.15
CA TRP A 33 19.82 -31.01 -14.48
C TRP A 33 19.67 -29.76 -13.60
N GLU A 34 20.53 -29.57 -12.60
CA GLU A 34 20.41 -28.53 -11.57
C GLU A 34 20.29 -27.14 -12.21
N LEU A 35 21.13 -26.84 -13.21
CA LEU A 35 21.15 -25.53 -13.85
C LEU A 35 19.86 -25.28 -14.64
N GLU A 36 19.43 -26.24 -15.45
CA GLU A 36 18.25 -26.17 -16.30
C GLU A 36 16.98 -25.99 -15.44
N VAL A 37 16.89 -26.70 -14.31
CA VAL A 37 15.80 -26.57 -13.35
C VAL A 37 15.79 -25.18 -12.69
N LEU A 38 16.96 -24.66 -12.30
CA LEU A 38 17.05 -23.32 -11.70
C LEU A 38 16.68 -22.22 -12.69
N ILE A 39 17.13 -22.31 -13.94
CA ILE A 39 16.77 -21.35 -15.00
C ILE A 39 15.25 -21.37 -15.24
N LEU A 40 14.65 -22.56 -15.38
CA LEU A 40 13.21 -22.70 -15.58
C LEU A 40 12.42 -22.19 -14.35
N GLY A 41 12.89 -22.51 -13.15
CA GLY A 41 12.31 -22.02 -11.90
C GLY A 41 12.34 -20.49 -11.83
N SER A 42 13.48 -19.88 -12.16
CA SER A 42 13.61 -18.42 -12.24
C SER A 42 12.59 -17.83 -13.21
N LEU A 43 12.40 -18.43 -14.39
CA LEU A 43 11.45 -17.96 -15.38
C LEU A 43 10.00 -18.04 -14.89
N ILE A 44 9.63 -19.14 -14.23
CA ILE A 44 8.29 -19.33 -13.66
C ILE A 44 8.00 -18.26 -12.62
N PHE A 45 8.93 -17.96 -11.72
CA PHE A 45 8.72 -16.90 -10.71
C PHE A 45 8.55 -15.53 -11.34
N GLN A 46 9.29 -15.19 -12.40
CA GLN A 46 9.11 -13.94 -13.14
C GLN A 46 7.70 -13.85 -13.76
N ILE A 47 7.22 -14.93 -14.38
CA ILE A 47 5.86 -14.99 -14.94
C ILE A 47 4.82 -14.78 -13.84
N VAL A 48 4.95 -15.45 -12.69
CA VAL A 48 4.02 -15.30 -11.56
C VAL A 48 4.02 -13.86 -11.04
N LEU A 49 5.19 -13.24 -10.88
CA LEU A 49 5.31 -11.86 -10.41
C LEU A 49 4.68 -10.84 -11.38
N ILE A 50 4.76 -11.09 -12.68
CA ILE A 50 4.13 -10.23 -13.70
C ILE A 50 2.61 -10.37 -13.69
N LEU A 51 2.12 -11.60 -13.68
CA LEU A 51 0.69 -11.88 -13.72
C LEU A 51 0.00 -11.35 -12.47
N PHE A 52 0.55 -11.61 -11.28
CA PHE A 52 -0.11 -11.27 -10.02
C PHE A 52 0.35 -9.92 -9.42
N GLY A 53 1.47 -9.35 -9.86
CA GLY A 53 2.08 -8.16 -9.26
C GLY A 53 1.13 -6.96 -9.19
N LYS A 54 0.41 -6.67 -10.28
CA LYS A 54 -0.61 -5.60 -10.31
C LYS A 54 -1.94 -6.01 -9.64
N HIS A 55 -2.24 -7.31 -9.56
CA HIS A 55 -3.49 -7.80 -8.97
C HIS A 55 -3.56 -7.59 -7.45
N ARG A 56 -2.43 -7.54 -6.74
CA ARG A 56 -2.42 -7.30 -5.28
C ARG A 56 -2.96 -5.92 -4.87
N GLN A 57 -2.91 -4.94 -5.77
CA GLN A 57 -3.52 -3.62 -5.56
C GLN A 57 -5.05 -3.69 -5.55
N ARG A 58 -5.65 -4.69 -6.21
CA ARG A 58 -7.10 -4.79 -6.44
C ARG A 58 -7.76 -5.93 -5.69
N VAL A 59 -7.00 -6.95 -5.32
CA VAL A 59 -7.53 -8.20 -4.75
C VAL A 59 -6.92 -8.43 -3.37
N PRO A 60 -7.70 -8.32 -2.29
CA PRO A 60 -7.18 -8.42 -0.93
C PRO A 60 -7.04 -9.88 -0.44
N LYS A 61 -7.05 -10.87 -1.36
CA LYS A 61 -7.06 -12.30 -1.03
C LYS A 61 -5.70 -12.77 -0.51
N LEU A 62 -5.72 -13.53 0.59
CA LEU A 62 -4.51 -14.02 1.25
C LEU A 62 -3.63 -14.91 0.35
N TRP A 63 -4.24 -15.80 -0.44
CA TRP A 63 -3.48 -16.73 -1.28
C TRP A 63 -2.64 -16.00 -2.34
N ILE A 64 -3.18 -14.97 -2.99
CA ILE A 64 -2.44 -14.12 -3.95
C ILE A 64 -1.24 -13.48 -3.26
N ARG A 65 -1.44 -12.96 -2.04
CA ARG A 65 -0.39 -12.34 -1.25
C ARG A 65 0.73 -13.34 -0.91
N MET A 66 0.38 -14.55 -0.46
CA MET A 66 1.36 -15.58 -0.12
C MET A 66 2.13 -16.07 -1.35
N THR A 67 1.45 -16.30 -2.47
CA THR A 67 2.07 -16.69 -3.74
C THR A 67 3.03 -15.61 -4.25
N LEU A 68 2.63 -14.34 -4.21
CA LEU A 68 3.50 -13.23 -4.60
C LEU A 68 4.69 -13.07 -3.67
N TRP A 69 4.47 -13.14 -2.36
CA TRP A 69 5.53 -13.02 -1.36
C TRP A 69 6.60 -14.10 -1.54
N THR A 70 6.18 -15.35 -1.69
CA THR A 70 7.10 -16.48 -1.93
C THR A 70 7.83 -16.33 -3.26
N SER A 71 7.12 -15.97 -4.33
CA SER A 71 7.73 -15.77 -5.65
C SER A 71 8.74 -14.62 -5.64
N TYR A 72 8.44 -13.52 -4.95
CA TYR A 72 9.31 -12.36 -4.84
C TYR A 72 10.61 -12.69 -4.11
N LEU A 73 10.52 -13.44 -3.01
CA LEU A 73 11.70 -13.86 -2.25
C LEU A 73 12.56 -14.88 -3.01
N LEU A 74 11.94 -15.81 -3.73
CA LEU A 74 12.67 -16.88 -4.44
C LEU A 74 13.24 -16.43 -5.78
N ALA A 75 12.61 -15.47 -6.48
CA ALA A 75 13.02 -15.02 -7.80
C ALA A 75 14.49 -14.57 -7.84
N ASP A 76 14.88 -13.67 -6.94
CA ASP A 76 16.26 -13.14 -6.91
C ASP A 76 17.26 -14.20 -6.43
N TRP A 77 16.87 -15.01 -5.45
CA TRP A 77 17.75 -16.04 -4.90
C TRP A 77 18.11 -17.11 -5.95
N ILE A 78 17.13 -17.60 -6.69
CA ILE A 78 17.34 -18.63 -7.73
C ILE A 78 18.20 -18.08 -8.86
N ALA A 79 17.96 -16.85 -9.31
CA ALA A 79 18.77 -16.23 -10.36
C ALA A 79 20.24 -16.06 -9.94
N ILE A 80 20.51 -15.66 -8.69
CA ILE A 80 21.87 -15.55 -8.14
C ILE A 80 22.55 -16.92 -8.06
N VAL A 81 21.84 -17.96 -7.57
CA VAL A 81 22.39 -19.31 -7.47
C VAL A 81 22.71 -19.88 -8.85
N ALA A 82 21.79 -19.74 -9.81
CA ALA A 82 22.02 -20.17 -11.19
C ALA A 82 23.25 -19.49 -11.80
N LEU A 83 23.39 -18.17 -11.62
CA LEU A 83 24.54 -17.41 -12.11
C LEU A 83 25.85 -17.85 -11.43
N GLY A 84 25.81 -18.18 -10.15
CA GLY A 84 26.95 -18.74 -9.41
C GLY A 84 27.40 -20.10 -9.96
N ILE A 85 26.46 -21.00 -10.28
CA ILE A 85 26.77 -22.30 -10.88
C ILE A 85 27.35 -22.12 -12.29
N ILE A 86 26.79 -21.22 -13.10
CA ILE A 86 27.34 -20.91 -14.42
C ILE A 86 28.79 -20.42 -14.29
N SER A 87 29.06 -19.51 -13.35
CA SER A 87 30.41 -19.01 -13.11
C SER A 87 31.38 -20.11 -12.66
N GLN A 88 30.95 -21.01 -11.78
CA GLN A 88 31.80 -22.10 -11.30
C GLN A 88 32.16 -23.06 -12.44
N ASN A 89 31.17 -23.46 -13.24
CA ASN A 89 31.40 -24.33 -14.40
C ASN A 89 32.31 -23.67 -15.43
N THR A 90 32.20 -22.35 -15.61
CA THR A 90 33.11 -21.57 -16.48
C THR A 90 34.54 -21.57 -15.92
N LEU A 91 34.72 -21.44 -14.61
CA LEU A 91 36.03 -21.40 -13.95
C LEU A 91 36.74 -22.77 -13.91
N ASP A 92 35.98 -23.83 -13.63
CA ASP A 92 36.51 -25.20 -13.54
C ASP A 92 37.08 -25.68 -14.89
N LYS A 93 36.58 -25.15 -16.01
CA LYS A 93 37.02 -25.48 -17.37
C LYS A 93 38.23 -24.71 -17.89
N CYS A 94 38.67 -23.62 -17.25
CA CYS A 94 40.02 -23.08 -17.50
C CYS A 94 41.14 -24.11 -17.22
N LYS A 95 40.81 -25.30 -16.71
CA LYS A 95 41.73 -26.39 -16.35
C LYS A 95 41.64 -27.65 -17.23
N GLN A 96 40.59 -27.89 -18.04
CA GLN A 96 40.44 -29.11 -18.87
C GLN A 96 39.58 -28.87 -20.13
N THR A 97 39.96 -29.44 -21.28
CA THR A 97 39.31 -29.23 -22.59
C THR A 97 38.74 -30.53 -23.19
N SER A 98 37.43 -30.58 -23.43
CA SER A 98 36.74 -31.56 -24.29
C SER A 98 35.80 -30.83 -25.26
N VAL A 99 35.43 -31.45 -26.40
CA VAL A 99 34.72 -30.77 -27.51
C VAL A 99 33.20 -30.66 -27.29
N ASP A 100 32.54 -31.69 -26.74
CA ASP A 100 31.09 -31.65 -26.42
C ASP A 100 30.77 -30.64 -25.31
N ASP A 101 31.73 -30.45 -24.40
CA ASP A 101 31.66 -29.45 -23.33
C ASP A 101 31.56 -28.01 -23.85
N LYS A 102 32.18 -27.72 -24.98
CA LYS A 102 32.32 -26.36 -25.52
C LYS A 102 31.00 -25.76 -25.99
N LEU A 103 30.11 -26.57 -26.58
CA LEU A 103 28.80 -26.11 -27.08
C LEU A 103 27.83 -25.80 -25.94
N LYS A 104 27.87 -26.59 -24.86
CA LYS A 104 27.07 -26.33 -23.65
C LYS A 104 27.57 -25.07 -22.94
N ASP A 105 28.89 -24.83 -22.92
CA ASP A 105 29.47 -23.62 -22.33
C ASP A 105 29.07 -22.35 -23.07
N GLU A 106 29.06 -22.38 -24.40
CA GLU A 106 28.57 -21.26 -25.21
C GLU A 106 27.12 -20.91 -24.85
N LEU A 107 26.25 -21.91 -24.67
CA LEU A 107 24.87 -21.71 -24.22
C LEU A 107 24.78 -21.19 -22.77
N MET A 108 25.61 -21.70 -21.87
CA MET A 108 25.65 -21.22 -20.48
C MET A 108 26.06 -19.75 -20.39
N SER A 109 27.02 -19.32 -21.23
CA SER A 109 27.39 -17.90 -21.38
C SER A 109 26.25 -17.04 -21.90
N PHE A 110 25.38 -17.61 -22.74
CA PHE A 110 24.19 -16.96 -23.26
C PHE A 110 23.06 -16.89 -22.23
N TRP A 111 22.93 -17.90 -21.37
CA TRP A 111 21.95 -17.92 -20.27
C TRP A 111 22.30 -16.98 -19.12
N ALA A 112 23.58 -16.72 -18.85
CA ALA A 112 24.01 -15.86 -17.75
C ALA A 112 23.38 -14.44 -17.78
N PRO A 113 23.38 -13.71 -18.91
CA PRO A 113 22.66 -12.45 -19.04
C PRO A 113 21.15 -12.50 -18.75
N PHE A 114 20.48 -13.64 -18.98
CA PHE A 114 19.06 -13.78 -18.61
C PHE A 114 18.87 -13.80 -17.09
N MET A 115 19.82 -14.33 -16.33
CA MET A 115 19.77 -14.26 -14.86
C MET A 115 19.86 -12.80 -14.40
N LEU A 116 20.71 -12.00 -15.04
CA LEU A 116 20.77 -10.56 -14.79
C LEU A 116 19.46 -9.85 -15.17
N LEU A 117 18.85 -10.23 -16.29
CA LEU A 117 17.54 -9.73 -16.72
C LEU A 117 16.44 -10.07 -15.71
N HIS A 118 16.43 -11.29 -15.16
CA HIS A 118 15.49 -11.73 -14.13
C HIS A 118 15.69 -10.99 -12.80
N LEU A 119 16.94 -10.70 -12.40
CA LEU A 119 17.23 -9.86 -11.23
C LEU A 119 16.73 -8.42 -11.39
N GLY A 120 16.63 -7.94 -12.63
CA GLY A 120 15.93 -6.70 -12.94
C GLY A 120 14.47 -6.69 -12.52
N GLY A 121 13.83 -7.86 -12.43
CA GLY A 121 12.45 -8.02 -12.00
C GLY A 121 11.43 -7.33 -12.93
N PRO A 122 10.14 -7.59 -12.72
CA PRO A 122 9.09 -7.00 -13.53
C PRO A 122 8.74 -5.58 -13.10
N ASP A 123 8.11 -4.83 -14.02
CA ASP A 123 7.81 -3.41 -13.78
C ASP A 123 6.65 -3.20 -12.81
N THR A 124 5.78 -4.22 -12.70
CA THR A 124 4.58 -4.23 -11.86
C THR A 124 4.87 -4.39 -10.37
N ILE A 125 6.09 -4.82 -10.00
CA ILE A 125 6.49 -5.03 -8.60
C ILE A 125 8.01 -4.83 -8.45
N THR A 126 8.41 -3.67 -7.93
CA THR A 126 9.80 -3.39 -7.55
C THR A 126 10.09 -3.76 -6.10
N ALA A 127 9.14 -3.43 -5.24
CA ALA A 127 9.18 -3.66 -3.81
C ALA A 127 7.98 -4.49 -3.38
N TYR A 128 8.20 -5.51 -2.56
CA TYR A 128 7.08 -6.21 -1.93
C TYR A 128 6.53 -5.38 -0.78
N SER A 129 7.39 -4.72 0.00
CA SER A 129 7.06 -3.86 1.14
C SER A 129 7.85 -2.54 1.11
N LEU A 130 7.43 -1.52 1.87
CA LEU A 130 8.18 -0.25 1.94
C LEU A 130 9.59 -0.44 2.51
N GLU A 131 9.75 -1.42 3.40
CA GLU A 131 11.04 -1.78 3.98
C GLU A 131 12.04 -2.29 2.92
N ASP A 132 11.57 -2.82 1.79
CA ASP A 132 12.44 -3.19 0.67
C ASP A 132 13.08 -1.95 0.00
N ASN A 133 12.39 -0.80 0.00
CA ASN A 133 12.92 0.46 -0.55
C ASN A 133 14.10 0.97 0.29
N GLU A 134 14.02 0.81 1.62
CA GLU A 134 15.13 1.15 2.53
C GLU A 134 16.39 0.31 2.25
N LEU A 135 16.22 -0.87 1.66
CA LEU A 135 17.30 -1.81 1.34
C LEU A 135 17.85 -1.64 -0.08
N TRP A 136 17.60 -0.52 -0.76
CA TRP A 136 18.07 -0.28 -2.13
C TRP A 136 19.59 -0.41 -2.28
N LEU A 137 20.39 -0.07 -1.25
CA LEU A 137 21.85 -0.20 -1.30
C LEU A 137 22.30 -1.67 -1.44
N ARG A 138 21.54 -2.61 -0.88
CA ARG A 138 21.79 -4.05 -1.06
C ARG A 138 21.60 -4.46 -2.52
N HIS A 139 20.60 -3.90 -3.18
CA HIS A 139 20.32 -4.12 -4.59
C HIS A 139 21.40 -3.48 -5.47
N LEU A 140 21.94 -2.29 -5.10
CA LEU A 140 23.07 -1.67 -5.81
C LEU A 140 24.33 -2.54 -5.75
N VAL A 141 24.68 -3.06 -4.57
CA VAL A 141 25.83 -3.98 -4.42
C VAL A 141 25.59 -5.25 -5.24
N GLY A 142 24.37 -5.79 -5.21
CA GLY A 142 23.97 -6.91 -6.06
C GLY A 142 24.14 -6.61 -7.55
N LEU A 143 23.69 -5.44 -8.01
CA LEU A 143 23.85 -4.98 -9.39
C LEU A 143 25.33 -4.98 -9.81
N ILE A 144 26.21 -4.39 -9.00
CA ILE A 144 27.65 -4.31 -9.30
C ILE A 144 28.27 -5.72 -9.37
N ILE A 145 28.05 -6.55 -8.36
CA ILE A 145 28.64 -7.89 -8.28
C ILE A 145 28.12 -8.80 -9.39
N GLN A 146 26.80 -8.88 -9.59
CA GLN A 146 26.20 -9.79 -10.56
C GLN A 146 26.44 -9.34 -12.00
N SER A 147 26.47 -8.03 -12.26
CA SER A 147 26.85 -7.50 -13.59
C SER A 147 28.32 -7.79 -13.87
N GLY A 148 29.21 -7.59 -12.89
CA GLY A 148 30.64 -7.93 -13.01
C GLY A 148 30.87 -9.42 -13.26
N LEU A 149 30.15 -10.28 -12.54
CA LEU A 149 30.21 -11.73 -12.72
C LEU A 149 29.73 -12.17 -14.11
N THR A 150 28.60 -11.62 -14.56
CA THR A 150 28.06 -11.90 -15.90
C THR A 150 29.02 -11.40 -16.97
N PHE A 151 29.58 -10.20 -16.80
CA PHE A 151 30.56 -9.64 -17.72
C PHE A 151 31.84 -10.49 -17.79
N TYR A 152 32.32 -11.01 -16.67
CA TYR A 152 33.45 -11.94 -16.63
C TYR A 152 33.15 -13.23 -17.43
N ILE A 153 31.98 -13.84 -17.24
CA ILE A 153 31.56 -15.03 -18.02
C ILE A 153 31.57 -14.73 -19.52
N LEU A 154 31.09 -13.54 -19.93
CA LEU A 154 31.12 -13.11 -21.32
C LEU A 154 32.54 -12.89 -21.85
N LEU A 155 33.42 -12.25 -21.08
CA LEU A 155 34.82 -12.04 -21.45
C LEU A 155 35.57 -13.35 -21.68
N VAL A 156 35.34 -14.36 -20.84
CA VAL A 156 35.95 -15.69 -20.99
C VAL A 156 35.42 -16.41 -22.24
N SER A 157 34.17 -16.17 -22.61
CA SER A 157 33.50 -16.85 -23.74
C SER A 157 33.71 -16.16 -25.10
N LEU A 158 34.15 -14.89 -25.10
CA LEU A 158 34.37 -14.04 -26.28
C LEU A 158 35.46 -14.51 -27.27
N PRO A 159 36.58 -15.14 -26.86
CA PRO A 159 37.64 -15.59 -27.78
C PRO A 159 37.27 -16.76 -28.71
N GLY A 160 35.99 -17.14 -28.79
CA GLY A 160 35.48 -18.20 -29.67
C GLY A 160 35.10 -17.71 -31.07
N SER A 161 35.03 -18.64 -32.03
CA SER A 161 34.59 -18.38 -33.42
C SER A 161 33.06 -18.23 -33.56
N SER A 162 32.32 -18.27 -32.46
CA SER A 162 30.86 -18.39 -32.43
C SER A 162 30.16 -17.03 -32.31
N TRP A 163 28.98 -16.92 -32.93
CA TRP A 163 28.13 -15.72 -32.91
C TRP A 163 27.39 -15.53 -31.57
N LEU A 164 27.26 -16.58 -30.76
CA LEU A 164 26.39 -16.61 -29.59
C LEU A 164 26.83 -15.63 -28.47
N PRO A 165 28.13 -15.48 -28.11
CA PRO A 165 28.58 -14.50 -27.13
C PRO A 165 28.28 -13.04 -27.53
N PHE A 166 28.32 -12.72 -28.83
CA PHE A 166 27.93 -11.40 -29.34
C PHE A 166 26.43 -11.14 -29.13
N LEU A 167 25.60 -12.17 -29.33
CA LEU A 167 24.17 -12.10 -29.03
C LEU A 167 23.90 -11.90 -27.53
N SER A 168 24.69 -12.56 -26.68
CA SER A 168 24.61 -12.42 -25.21
C SER A 168 24.80 -10.97 -24.75
N LEU A 169 25.57 -10.16 -25.48
CA LEU A 169 25.82 -8.74 -25.14
C LEU A 169 24.52 -7.91 -25.18
N PHE A 170 23.62 -8.16 -26.12
CA PHE A 170 22.34 -7.45 -26.21
C PHE A 170 21.42 -7.77 -25.03
N ILE A 171 21.38 -9.04 -24.61
CA ILE A 171 20.65 -9.45 -23.42
C ILE A 171 21.31 -8.89 -22.16
N PHE A 172 22.65 -8.84 -22.12
CA PHE A 172 23.40 -8.25 -21.00
C PHE A 172 23.09 -6.76 -20.83
N ILE A 173 23.10 -5.98 -21.91
CA ILE A 173 22.69 -4.57 -21.91
C ILE A 173 21.26 -4.45 -21.38
N SER A 174 20.34 -5.30 -21.86
CA SER A 174 18.95 -5.28 -21.41
C SER A 174 18.81 -5.59 -19.92
N GLY A 175 19.55 -6.58 -19.42
CA GLY A 175 19.58 -6.96 -18.02
C GLY A 175 20.17 -5.87 -17.12
N LEU A 176 21.27 -5.25 -17.54
CA LEU A 176 21.90 -4.14 -16.84
C LEU A 176 20.95 -2.95 -16.71
N ILE A 177 20.26 -2.60 -17.80
CA ILE A 177 19.25 -1.53 -17.81
C ILE A 177 18.13 -1.86 -16.82
N LYS A 178 17.50 -3.04 -16.92
CA LYS A 178 16.36 -3.39 -16.05
C LYS A 178 16.71 -3.46 -14.57
N PHE A 179 17.90 -3.95 -14.24
CA PHE A 179 18.36 -4.02 -12.86
C PHE A 179 18.79 -2.64 -12.32
N SER A 180 19.34 -1.78 -13.17
CA SER A 180 19.57 -0.37 -12.84
C SER A 180 18.25 0.37 -12.59
N GLU A 181 17.26 0.19 -13.46
CA GLU A 181 15.91 0.78 -13.30
C GLU A 181 15.26 0.35 -11.97
N ARG A 182 15.33 -0.95 -11.62
CA ARG A 182 14.82 -1.45 -10.32
C ARG A 182 15.53 -0.77 -9.15
N THR A 183 16.86 -0.67 -9.21
CA THR A 183 17.65 -0.04 -8.14
C THR A 183 17.33 1.45 -8.00
N CYS A 184 17.21 2.18 -9.10
CA CYS A 184 16.79 3.58 -9.11
C CYS A 184 15.37 3.75 -8.57
N ALA A 185 14.43 2.88 -8.95
CA ALA A 185 13.05 2.94 -8.46
C ALA A 185 13.00 2.75 -6.93
N LEU A 186 13.72 1.77 -6.39
CA LEU A 186 13.81 1.52 -4.94
C LEU A 186 14.41 2.74 -4.21
N ARG A 187 15.49 3.33 -4.75
CA ARG A 187 16.13 4.52 -4.16
C ARG A 187 15.20 5.73 -4.15
N SER A 188 14.48 5.97 -5.25
CA SER A 188 13.54 7.10 -5.38
C SER A 188 12.29 6.91 -4.52
N ALA A 189 11.89 5.67 -4.25
CA ALA A 189 10.76 5.31 -3.39
C ALA A 189 11.11 5.25 -1.90
N LYS A 190 12.38 5.46 -1.51
CA LYS A 190 12.81 5.58 -0.11
C LYS A 190 12.15 6.81 0.51
N LEU A 191 11.45 6.62 1.62
CA LEU A 191 10.58 7.65 2.19
C LEU A 191 11.37 8.89 2.65
N GLU A 192 12.55 8.69 3.24
CA GLU A 192 13.45 9.78 3.64
C GLU A 192 13.95 10.59 2.44
N ASN A 193 14.38 9.93 1.35
CA ASN A 193 14.84 10.63 0.16
C ASN A 193 13.70 11.46 -0.46
N LEU A 194 12.48 10.93 -0.44
CA LEU A 194 11.30 11.60 -0.93
C LEU A 194 10.94 12.81 -0.06
N ARG A 195 11.10 12.68 1.26
CA ARG A 195 10.97 13.79 2.21
C ARG A 195 12.00 14.89 1.93
N ASP A 196 13.29 14.53 1.86
CA ASP A 196 14.39 15.48 1.67
C ASP A 196 14.27 16.21 0.32
N ALA A 197 13.84 15.52 -0.73
CA ALA A 197 13.59 16.13 -2.04
C ALA A 197 12.41 17.11 -2.07
N MET A 198 11.51 17.06 -1.07
CA MET A 198 10.33 17.94 -0.96
C MET A 198 10.52 19.07 0.05
N LEU A 199 11.57 19.03 0.87
CA LEU A 199 11.91 20.12 1.77
C LEU A 199 12.43 21.31 0.95
N THR A 200 11.84 22.49 1.19
CA THR A 200 12.37 23.74 0.67
C THR A 200 13.64 24.13 1.43
N SER A 201 14.45 25.01 0.84
CA SER A 201 15.58 25.61 1.55
C SER A 201 15.13 26.19 2.90
N PRO A 202 15.90 26.02 3.98
CA PRO A 202 15.57 26.61 5.27
C PRO A 202 15.32 28.12 5.14
N ASP A 203 14.12 28.56 5.51
CA ASP A 203 13.77 29.98 5.59
C ASP A 203 13.76 30.39 7.07
N PRO A 204 14.75 31.18 7.54
CA PRO A 204 14.76 31.67 8.91
C PRO A 204 13.68 32.75 9.17
N GLY A 205 12.93 33.15 8.13
CA GLY A 205 11.99 34.26 8.18
C GLY A 205 12.70 35.61 8.22
N PRO A 206 11.95 36.70 8.49
CA PRO A 206 12.53 38.02 8.72
C PRO A 206 13.51 37.99 9.90
N ASN A 207 14.62 38.73 9.80
CA ASN A 207 15.58 38.84 10.90
C ASN A 207 14.93 39.58 12.10
N TYR A 208 14.51 38.81 13.10
CA TYR A 208 13.83 39.32 14.28
C TYR A 208 14.69 40.31 15.08
N ALA A 209 15.99 40.03 15.24
CA ALA A 209 16.90 40.91 15.97
C ALA A 209 16.95 42.30 15.31
N LYS A 210 17.13 42.33 13.98
CA LYS A 210 17.14 43.58 13.20
C LYS A 210 15.78 44.31 13.27
N PHE A 211 14.67 43.58 13.18
CA PHE A 211 13.33 44.17 13.32
C PHE A 211 13.13 44.81 14.71
N MET A 212 13.57 44.14 15.78
CA MET A 212 13.45 44.65 17.15
C MET A 212 14.41 45.80 17.45
N GLU A 213 15.61 45.81 16.86
CA GLU A 213 16.52 46.95 16.90
C GLU A 213 15.85 48.19 16.28
N GLU A 214 15.27 48.06 15.07
CA GLU A 214 14.57 49.15 14.39
C GLU A 214 13.33 49.61 15.17
N TYR A 215 12.54 48.68 15.71
CA TYR A 215 11.41 48.97 16.59
C TYR A 215 11.83 49.79 17.81
N THR A 216 12.92 49.38 18.48
CA THR A 216 13.43 50.02 19.69
C THR A 216 13.99 51.42 19.39
N LEU A 217 14.74 51.56 18.30
CA LEU A 217 15.27 52.86 17.84
C LEU A 217 14.14 53.84 17.52
N LYS A 218 13.15 53.42 16.73
CA LYS A 218 12.01 54.28 16.36
C LYS A 218 11.19 54.71 17.58
N LYS A 219 11.06 53.83 18.57
CA LYS A 219 10.41 54.16 19.85
C LYS A 219 11.23 55.16 20.66
N ALA A 220 12.56 55.03 20.68
CA ALA A 220 13.45 55.97 21.37
C ALA A 220 13.51 57.35 20.69
N GLU A 221 13.37 57.42 19.36
CA GLU A 221 13.24 58.65 18.57
C GLU A 221 11.91 59.41 18.82
N GLY A 222 10.99 58.84 19.61
CA GLY A 222 9.71 59.46 19.97
C GLY A 222 8.54 59.12 19.05
N PHE A 223 8.71 58.22 18.08
CA PHE A 223 7.63 57.78 17.20
C PHE A 223 6.69 56.78 17.87
N TYR A 224 5.43 56.76 17.44
CA TYR A 224 4.50 55.70 17.84
C TYR A 224 4.67 54.50 16.91
N VAL A 225 5.20 53.40 17.44
CA VAL A 225 5.58 52.21 16.67
C VAL A 225 4.64 51.05 16.93
N MET A 226 4.04 50.51 15.87
CA MET A 226 3.24 49.28 15.92
C MET A 226 3.80 48.24 14.94
N ALA A 227 3.82 46.99 15.38
CA ALA A 227 4.06 45.85 14.50
C ALA A 227 2.71 45.41 13.94
N ASP A 228 2.53 45.51 12.62
CA ASP A 228 1.31 45.05 11.96
C ASP A 228 1.59 43.78 11.15
N GLU A 229 0.64 42.86 11.18
CA GLU A 229 0.75 41.59 10.46
C GLU A 229 0.42 41.81 8.99
N VAL A 230 1.41 41.62 8.11
CA VAL A 230 1.16 41.65 6.67
C VAL A 230 0.43 40.37 6.29
N LYS A 231 -0.86 40.51 5.98
CA LYS A 231 -1.65 39.45 5.36
C LYS A 231 -1.26 39.32 3.90
N GLU A 232 -0.65 38.21 3.54
CA GLU A 232 -0.35 37.87 2.16
C GLU A 232 -1.69 37.55 1.45
N ILE A 233 -2.12 38.45 0.55
CA ILE A 233 -3.34 38.25 -0.24
C ILE A 233 -2.95 37.48 -1.49
N SER A 234 -3.34 36.20 -1.56
CA SER A 234 -3.20 35.41 -2.77
C SER A 234 -4.27 35.79 -3.80
N LEU A 235 -3.84 36.01 -5.05
CA LEU A 235 -4.75 36.11 -6.20
C LEU A 235 -5.46 34.76 -6.40
N PRO A 236 -6.78 34.74 -6.66
CA PRO A 236 -7.49 33.50 -6.95
C PRO A 236 -6.95 32.88 -8.24
N ILE A 237 -6.52 31.61 -8.17
CA ILE A 237 -6.19 30.82 -9.35
C ILE A 237 -7.53 30.39 -9.96
N ASP A 238 -7.80 30.86 -11.18
CA ASP A 238 -9.05 30.62 -11.90
C ASP A 238 -9.08 29.17 -12.42
N HIS A 239 -9.47 28.24 -11.56
CA HIS A 239 -9.82 26.88 -11.97
C HIS A 239 -11.24 26.90 -12.52
N SER A 240 -11.38 27.20 -13.82
CA SER A 240 -12.64 27.00 -14.52
C SER A 240 -13.03 25.52 -14.47
N TYR A 241 -14.04 25.21 -13.66
CA TYR A 241 -14.62 23.87 -13.57
C TYR A 241 -15.37 23.57 -14.86
N HIS A 242 -14.77 22.78 -15.73
CA HIS A 242 -15.48 22.23 -16.88
C HIS A 242 -16.33 21.05 -16.40
N THR A 243 -17.62 21.29 -16.15
CA THR A 243 -18.64 20.25 -16.06
C THR A 243 -18.70 19.50 -17.39
N GLY A 244 -18.07 18.32 -17.46
CA GLY A 244 -18.19 17.49 -18.65
C GLY A 244 -17.25 16.28 -18.69
N THR A 245 -17.73 15.14 -18.17
CA THR A 245 -17.62 13.76 -18.71
C THR A 245 -16.28 13.17 -19.18
N ASP A 246 -15.16 13.89 -19.21
CA ASP A 246 -13.89 13.34 -19.67
C ASP A 246 -13.10 12.77 -18.49
N LYS A 247 -13.16 11.45 -18.33
CA LYS A 247 -12.39 10.69 -17.34
C LYS A 247 -10.88 10.96 -17.41
N LEU A 248 -10.36 11.45 -18.55
CA LEU A 248 -8.95 11.80 -18.69
C LEU A 248 -8.60 13.10 -17.95
N LEU A 249 -9.49 14.09 -17.95
CA LEU A 249 -9.29 15.33 -17.18
C LEU A 249 -9.27 15.06 -15.68
N LEU A 250 -10.18 14.20 -15.19
CA LEU A 250 -10.19 13.77 -13.78
C LEU A 250 -8.87 13.10 -13.36
N ILE A 251 -8.26 12.29 -14.24
CA ILE A 251 -6.98 11.64 -13.96
C ILE A 251 -5.82 12.65 -13.95
N SER A 252 -5.88 13.65 -14.83
CA SER A 252 -4.90 14.74 -14.84
C SER A 252 -4.96 15.56 -13.56
N GLU A 253 -6.16 15.93 -13.13
CA GLU A 253 -6.37 16.67 -11.88
C GLU A 253 -5.94 15.83 -10.68
N ALA A 254 -6.31 14.56 -10.62
CA ALA A 254 -5.84 13.65 -9.57
C ALA A 254 -4.31 13.54 -9.52
N PHE A 255 -3.62 13.61 -10.67
CA PHE A 255 -2.16 13.62 -10.68
C PHE A 255 -1.58 14.91 -10.11
N ASP A 256 -2.19 16.06 -10.40
CA ASP A 256 -1.73 17.35 -9.89
C ASP A 256 -1.98 17.45 -8.38
N GLN A 257 -3.13 16.97 -7.89
CA GLN A 257 -3.40 16.78 -6.46
C GLN A 257 -2.37 15.84 -5.81
N PHE A 258 -2.08 14.69 -6.44
CA PHE A 258 -1.08 13.75 -5.94
C PHE A 258 0.30 14.40 -5.75
N GLN A 259 0.74 15.26 -6.66
CA GLN A 259 2.05 15.92 -6.54
C GLN A 259 2.15 16.81 -5.29
N THR A 260 1.04 17.38 -4.84
CA THR A 260 0.96 18.20 -3.63
C THR A 260 0.79 17.34 -2.39
N PHE A 261 -0.21 16.45 -2.38
CA PHE A 261 -0.60 15.68 -1.20
C PHE A 261 0.30 14.46 -0.94
N LYS A 262 1.17 14.06 -1.87
CA LYS A 262 2.19 13.02 -1.59
C LYS A 262 3.11 13.36 -0.41
N ARG A 263 3.23 14.66 -0.08
CA ARG A 263 3.91 15.17 1.12
C ARG A 263 3.34 14.58 2.41
N LEU A 264 2.06 14.24 2.44
CA LEU A 264 1.43 13.67 3.63
C LEU A 264 1.93 12.26 3.96
N PHE A 265 2.35 11.48 2.95
CA PHE A 265 2.90 10.13 3.18
C PHE A 265 4.28 10.16 3.87
N VAL A 266 5.00 11.29 3.77
CA VAL A 266 6.31 11.54 4.40
C VAL A 266 6.20 12.44 5.65
N ASP A 267 4.99 12.60 6.18
CA ASP A 267 4.69 13.43 7.36
C ASP A 267 5.19 14.90 7.20
N LEU A 268 5.12 15.44 5.97
CA LEU A 268 5.38 16.87 5.69
C LEU A 268 4.08 17.69 5.75
N ILE A 269 4.23 18.97 6.11
CA ILE A 269 3.13 19.92 6.19
C ILE A 269 2.72 20.46 4.81
N LEU A 270 1.46 20.84 4.67
CA LEU A 270 0.90 21.48 3.49
C LEU A 270 0.67 22.98 3.72
N SER A 271 0.70 23.76 2.63
CA SER A 271 0.40 25.19 2.69
C SER A 271 -1.12 25.44 2.76
N PHE A 272 -1.51 26.63 3.21
CA PHE A 272 -2.92 27.02 3.19
C PHE A 272 -3.45 27.22 1.76
N GLN A 273 -2.60 27.57 0.80
CA GLN A 273 -2.99 27.66 -0.62
C GLN A 273 -3.33 26.28 -1.18
N ASP A 274 -2.49 25.27 -0.88
CA ASP A 274 -2.76 23.88 -1.27
C ASP A 274 -4.12 23.41 -0.72
N ARG A 275 -4.40 23.75 0.54
CA ARG A 275 -5.69 23.50 1.19
C ARG A 275 -6.85 24.17 0.48
N ASP A 276 -6.77 25.48 0.31
CA ASP A 276 -7.90 26.30 -0.16
C ASP A 276 -8.23 25.95 -1.62
N ASN A 277 -7.22 25.69 -2.46
CA ASN A 277 -7.37 25.23 -3.84
C ASN A 277 -8.04 23.84 -3.92
N SER A 278 -7.50 22.87 -3.19
CA SER A 278 -8.06 21.51 -3.14
C SER A 278 -9.49 21.51 -2.60
N ARG A 279 -9.73 22.23 -1.52
CA ARG A 279 -11.05 22.29 -0.87
C ARG A 279 -12.10 22.92 -1.78
N PHE A 280 -11.73 23.93 -2.55
CA PHE A 280 -12.61 24.52 -3.55
C PHE A 280 -13.03 23.50 -4.62
N TYR A 281 -12.06 22.73 -5.13
CA TYR A 281 -12.30 21.67 -6.10
C TYR A 281 -13.22 20.55 -5.54
N PHE A 282 -12.86 19.97 -4.39
CA PHE A 282 -13.64 18.87 -3.79
C PHE A 282 -15.04 19.27 -3.33
N LYS A 283 -15.29 20.55 -3.01
CA LYS A 283 -16.64 21.03 -2.68
C LYS A 283 -17.62 20.98 -3.86
N GLN A 284 -17.12 21.01 -5.10
CA GLN A 284 -17.94 21.02 -6.31
C GLN A 284 -18.22 19.61 -6.85
N LEU A 285 -17.43 18.62 -6.42
CA LEU A 285 -17.56 17.24 -6.87
C LEU A 285 -18.74 16.53 -6.19
N PRO A 286 -19.47 15.66 -6.92
CA PRO A 286 -20.37 14.72 -6.29
C PRO A 286 -19.58 13.67 -5.48
N PRO A 287 -20.17 13.08 -4.43
CA PRO A 287 -19.46 12.19 -3.50
C PRO A 287 -18.71 11.03 -4.18
N ILE A 288 -19.34 10.40 -5.18
CA ILE A 288 -18.76 9.23 -5.87
C ILE A 288 -17.55 9.66 -6.71
N GLU A 289 -17.62 10.78 -7.41
CA GLU A 289 -16.50 11.29 -8.22
C GLU A 289 -15.34 11.76 -7.33
N ALA A 290 -15.62 12.32 -6.15
CA ALA A 290 -14.59 12.64 -5.18
C ALA A 290 -13.80 11.39 -4.75
N PHE A 291 -14.49 10.28 -4.47
CA PHE A 291 -13.80 9.01 -4.21
C PHE A 291 -13.03 8.50 -5.42
N ASP A 292 -13.54 8.67 -6.66
CA ASP A 292 -12.83 8.26 -7.87
C ASP A 292 -11.51 9.04 -8.08
N VAL A 293 -11.49 10.33 -7.73
CA VAL A 293 -10.27 11.17 -7.74
C VAL A 293 -9.27 10.68 -6.70
N ILE A 294 -9.71 10.44 -5.46
CA ILE A 294 -8.87 9.89 -4.38
C ILE A 294 -8.32 8.51 -4.77
N GLU A 295 -9.14 7.65 -5.36
CA GLU A 295 -8.73 6.33 -5.85
C GLU A 295 -7.64 6.44 -6.95
N ALA A 296 -7.73 7.44 -7.83
CA ALA A 296 -6.69 7.73 -8.83
C ALA A 296 -5.39 8.22 -8.19
N GLU A 297 -5.50 9.11 -7.22
CA GLU A 297 -4.37 9.67 -6.48
C GLU A 297 -3.59 8.60 -5.70
N LEU A 298 -4.31 7.72 -4.98
CA LEU A 298 -3.73 6.56 -4.29
C LEU A 298 -3.15 5.53 -5.27
N GLY A 299 -3.66 5.48 -6.50
CA GLY A 299 -3.07 4.73 -7.61
C GLY A 299 -1.67 5.23 -7.98
N PHE A 300 -1.51 6.55 -8.13
CA PHE A 300 -0.20 7.17 -8.36
C PHE A 300 0.75 6.99 -7.17
N ALA A 301 0.24 7.07 -5.95
CA ALA A 301 1.01 6.78 -4.74
C ALA A 301 1.51 5.33 -4.73
N TYR A 302 0.65 4.35 -5.05
CA TYR A 302 1.04 2.94 -5.16
C TYR A 302 2.14 2.75 -6.20
N ASP A 303 1.95 3.32 -7.40
CA ASP A 303 2.94 3.22 -8.48
C ASP A 303 4.28 3.83 -8.08
N THR A 304 4.26 4.94 -7.32
CA THR A 304 5.46 5.61 -6.81
C THR A 304 6.23 4.75 -5.80
N PHE A 305 5.53 4.08 -4.89
CA PHE A 305 6.18 3.33 -3.80
C PHE A 305 6.54 1.87 -4.15
N TYR A 306 5.86 1.26 -5.12
CA TYR A 306 5.91 -0.19 -5.34
C TYR A 306 6.20 -0.64 -6.78
N THR A 307 6.35 0.28 -7.73
CA THR A 307 6.55 -0.06 -9.15
C THR A 307 7.71 0.73 -9.77
N LYS A 308 8.06 0.43 -11.03
CA LYS A 308 9.07 1.19 -11.80
C LYS A 308 8.52 2.45 -12.47
N ALA A 309 7.22 2.74 -12.34
CA ALA A 309 6.56 3.81 -13.09
C ALA A 309 7.29 5.18 -13.02
N PRO A 310 7.75 5.67 -11.84
CA PRO A 310 8.43 6.97 -11.77
C PRO A 310 9.73 7.05 -12.58
N VAL A 311 10.42 5.92 -12.76
CA VAL A 311 11.67 5.84 -13.54
C VAL A 311 11.35 5.71 -15.04
N ILE A 312 10.36 4.90 -15.39
CA ILE A 312 9.98 4.63 -16.78
C ILE A 312 9.42 5.88 -17.46
N PHE A 313 8.57 6.66 -16.77
CA PHE A 313 7.93 7.87 -17.33
C PHE A 313 8.86 9.10 -17.38
N THR A 314 10.18 8.90 -17.36
CA THR A 314 11.17 9.94 -17.64
C THR A 314 11.62 9.87 -19.11
N PRO A 315 12.11 10.96 -19.71
CA PRO A 315 12.63 10.92 -21.09
C PRO A 315 13.71 9.86 -21.29
N LEU A 316 14.62 9.71 -20.31
CA LEU A 316 15.64 8.67 -20.31
C LEU A 316 15.04 7.27 -20.20
N GLY A 317 14.06 7.07 -19.30
CA GLY A 317 13.36 5.79 -19.14
C GLY A 317 12.70 5.33 -20.44
N CYS A 318 12.01 6.23 -21.16
CA CYS A 318 11.42 5.92 -22.46
C CYS A 318 12.47 5.47 -23.49
N ILE A 319 13.63 6.13 -23.56
CA ILE A 319 14.72 5.73 -24.46
C ILE A 319 15.25 4.35 -24.08
N LEU A 320 15.52 4.10 -22.80
CA LEU A 320 16.00 2.81 -22.29
C LEU A 320 15.01 1.67 -22.57
N ARG A 321 13.71 1.97 -22.62
CA ARG A 321 12.66 1.00 -23.00
C ARG A 321 12.70 0.62 -24.48
N VAL A 322 12.91 1.58 -25.36
CA VAL A 322 13.12 1.30 -26.78
C VAL A 322 14.37 0.45 -26.98
N VAL A 323 15.45 0.75 -26.26
CA VAL A 323 16.70 -0.02 -26.31
C VAL A 323 16.50 -1.46 -25.85
N THR A 324 15.90 -1.69 -24.68
CA THR A 324 15.65 -3.04 -24.14
C THR A 324 14.73 -3.87 -25.04
N PHE A 325 13.64 -3.29 -25.54
CA PHE A 325 12.77 -3.95 -26.51
C PHE A 325 13.50 -4.30 -27.81
N SER A 326 14.31 -3.37 -28.34
CA SER A 326 15.07 -3.60 -29.58
C SER A 326 16.13 -4.70 -29.40
N CYS A 327 16.84 -4.70 -28.28
CA CYS A 327 17.87 -5.70 -27.96
C CYS A 327 17.28 -7.10 -27.80
N THR A 328 16.16 -7.25 -27.09
CA THR A 328 15.48 -8.54 -26.91
C THR A 328 14.87 -9.06 -28.21
N CYS A 329 14.24 -8.18 -29.01
CA CYS A 329 13.70 -8.50 -30.33
C CYS A 329 14.82 -8.95 -31.29
N PHE A 330 15.91 -8.18 -31.38
CA PHE A 330 17.08 -8.52 -32.18
C PHE A 330 17.68 -9.86 -31.76
N SER A 331 17.74 -10.13 -30.45
CA SER A 331 18.25 -11.39 -29.92
C SER A 331 17.41 -12.59 -30.35
N LEU A 332 16.07 -12.47 -30.24
CA LEU A 332 15.13 -13.51 -30.65
C LEU A 332 15.21 -13.77 -32.16
N ILE A 333 15.22 -12.72 -32.99
CA ILE A 333 15.28 -12.84 -34.45
C ILE A 333 16.62 -13.46 -34.87
N SER A 334 17.74 -12.95 -34.36
CA SER A 334 19.07 -13.43 -34.75
C SER A 334 19.32 -14.88 -34.34
N PHE A 335 18.88 -15.29 -33.13
CA PHE A 335 18.91 -16.70 -32.74
C PHE A 335 18.03 -17.56 -33.66
N SER A 336 16.85 -17.05 -34.04
CA SER A 336 15.89 -17.69 -34.95
C SER A 336 16.31 -17.70 -36.43
N LEU A 337 17.38 -17.00 -36.81
CA LEU A 337 17.96 -17.03 -38.16
C LEU A 337 19.30 -17.78 -38.23
N CYS A 338 19.93 -18.08 -37.09
CA CYS A 338 21.21 -18.79 -37.05
C CYS A 338 21.10 -20.20 -37.65
N LYS A 339 21.96 -20.57 -38.63
CA LYS A 339 21.88 -21.87 -39.31
C LYS A 339 22.51 -23.03 -38.53
N GLU A 340 23.30 -22.75 -37.49
CA GLU A 340 24.09 -23.77 -36.77
C GLU A 340 23.36 -24.46 -35.60
N ARG A 341 22.03 -24.35 -35.53
CA ARG A 341 21.24 -24.84 -34.38
C ARG A 341 21.27 -26.36 -34.20
N SER A 342 21.51 -27.12 -35.26
CA SER A 342 21.56 -28.58 -35.22
C SER A 342 22.73 -29.15 -34.41
N LYS A 343 23.69 -28.30 -34.01
CA LYS A 343 24.85 -28.70 -33.18
C LYS A 343 24.49 -28.85 -31.69
N TYR A 344 23.38 -28.27 -31.22
CA TYR A 344 23.02 -28.25 -29.80
C TYR A 344 22.03 -29.36 -29.42
N HIS A 345 22.05 -29.78 -28.16
CA HIS A 345 21.03 -30.70 -27.64
C HIS A 345 19.63 -30.07 -27.70
N ILE A 346 18.63 -30.89 -28.04
CA ILE A 346 17.24 -30.46 -28.23
C ILE A 346 16.69 -29.75 -26.99
N LEU A 347 17.01 -30.25 -25.80
CA LEU A 347 16.53 -29.71 -24.53
C LEU A 347 17.09 -28.31 -24.25
N ASP A 348 18.38 -28.09 -24.47
CA ASP A 348 19.03 -26.80 -24.29
C ASP A 348 18.55 -25.77 -25.34
N LEU A 349 18.25 -26.25 -26.55
CA LEU A 349 17.64 -25.44 -27.60
C LEU A 349 16.23 -24.98 -27.19
N ILE A 350 15.40 -25.90 -26.68
CA ILE A 350 14.06 -25.59 -26.16
C ILE A 350 14.15 -24.57 -25.02
N LEU A 351 15.07 -24.77 -24.07
CA LEU A 351 15.26 -23.86 -22.93
C LEU A 351 15.65 -22.45 -23.40
N THR A 352 16.56 -22.36 -24.37
CA THR A 352 17.03 -21.09 -24.92
C THR A 352 15.92 -20.35 -25.66
N TYR A 353 15.12 -21.06 -26.46
CA TYR A 353 13.93 -20.49 -27.10
C TYR A 353 12.91 -20.01 -26.07
N LEU A 354 12.67 -20.80 -25.02
CA LEU A 354 11.74 -20.44 -23.96
C LEU A 354 12.18 -19.14 -23.26
N LEU A 355 13.47 -18.99 -22.93
CA LEU A 355 14.02 -17.76 -22.36
C LEU A 355 13.83 -16.55 -23.28
N LEU A 356 14.17 -16.68 -24.56
CA LEU A 356 14.05 -15.59 -25.54
C LEU A 356 12.60 -15.18 -25.79
N VAL A 357 11.72 -16.15 -26.03
CA VAL A 357 10.30 -15.91 -26.30
C VAL A 357 9.63 -15.30 -25.07
N VAL A 358 9.87 -15.85 -23.88
CA VAL A 358 9.29 -15.29 -22.66
C VAL A 358 9.85 -13.88 -22.43
N ALA A 359 11.16 -13.64 -22.50
CA ALA A 359 11.73 -12.30 -22.35
C ALA A 359 11.08 -11.28 -23.30
N PHE A 360 10.91 -11.63 -24.58
CA PHE A 360 10.22 -10.79 -25.56
C PHE A 360 8.74 -10.55 -25.20
N LEU A 361 8.00 -11.59 -24.79
CA LEU A 361 6.62 -11.46 -24.32
C LEU A 361 6.53 -10.60 -23.05
N LEU A 362 7.52 -10.66 -22.16
CA LEU A 362 7.57 -9.80 -20.97
C LEU A 362 7.76 -8.33 -21.34
N GLU A 363 8.56 -8.00 -22.36
CA GLU A 363 8.67 -6.63 -22.86
C GLU A 363 7.37 -6.14 -23.52
N ILE A 364 6.70 -6.99 -24.31
CA ILE A 364 5.38 -6.66 -24.88
C ILE A 364 4.37 -6.40 -23.76
N ASN A 365 4.33 -7.28 -22.76
CA ASN A 365 3.41 -7.11 -21.64
C ASN A 365 3.71 -5.84 -20.84
N ALA A 366 4.98 -5.52 -20.62
CA ALA A 366 5.39 -4.26 -20.00
C ALA A 366 4.89 -3.05 -20.78
N LEU A 367 5.04 -3.05 -22.12
CA LEU A 367 4.51 -2.00 -23.00
C LEU A 367 2.98 -1.87 -22.88
N ILE A 368 2.25 -2.99 -22.87
CA ILE A 368 0.77 -2.99 -22.73
C ILE A 368 0.36 -2.42 -21.36
N VAL A 369 1.03 -2.84 -20.28
CA VAL A 369 0.75 -2.34 -18.93
C VAL A 369 1.06 -0.84 -18.82
N LEU A 370 2.13 -0.39 -19.47
CA LEU A 370 2.54 1.01 -19.52
C LEU A 370 1.49 1.85 -20.24
N LEU A 371 1.11 1.49 -21.47
CA LEU A 371 0.13 2.21 -22.28
C LEU A 371 -1.25 2.31 -21.61
N ASN A 372 -1.61 1.31 -20.80
CA ASN A 372 -2.88 1.27 -20.06
C ASN A 372 -2.82 1.95 -18.68
N SER A 373 -1.66 2.48 -18.28
CA SER A 373 -1.45 3.09 -16.97
C SER A 373 -2.08 4.48 -16.87
N ASP A 374 -2.39 4.91 -15.65
CA ASP A 374 -2.90 6.27 -15.41
C ASP A 374 -1.81 7.33 -15.68
N TRP A 375 -0.53 6.96 -15.58
CA TRP A 375 0.60 7.80 -15.98
C TRP A 375 0.59 8.15 -17.47
N THR A 376 0.33 7.17 -18.35
CA THR A 376 0.21 7.44 -19.79
C THR A 376 -0.99 8.34 -20.08
N LYS A 377 -2.13 8.13 -19.39
CA LYS A 377 -3.32 8.98 -19.54
C LYS A 377 -3.03 10.43 -19.16
N ASN A 378 -2.34 10.66 -18.04
CA ASN A 378 -1.89 11.99 -17.61
C ASN A 378 -0.84 12.60 -18.57
N TRP A 379 0.08 11.79 -19.09
CA TRP A 379 1.04 12.28 -20.08
C TRP A 379 0.35 12.73 -21.38
N LEU A 380 -0.67 11.99 -21.82
CA LEU A 380 -1.48 12.32 -23.00
C LEU A 380 -2.35 13.56 -22.78
N SER A 381 -2.92 13.77 -21.58
CA SER A 381 -3.74 14.97 -21.30
C SER A 381 -2.95 16.27 -21.36
N LYS A 382 -1.65 16.23 -21.02
CA LYS A 382 -0.76 17.40 -21.03
C LYS A 382 -0.13 17.70 -22.40
N GLY A 383 -0.20 16.76 -23.35
CA GLY A 383 0.35 16.95 -24.70
C GLY A 383 -0.53 17.83 -25.58
N LYS A 384 0.03 18.92 -26.14
CA LYS A 384 -0.62 19.80 -27.15
C LYS A 384 -0.79 19.18 -28.54
N LEU A 385 -0.37 17.93 -28.75
CA LEU A 385 -0.51 17.23 -30.04
C LEU A 385 -1.98 16.84 -30.22
N ASP A 386 -2.60 17.26 -31.33
CA ASP A 386 -4.01 17.02 -31.69
C ASP A 386 -4.49 15.61 -31.27
N GLY A 387 -5.05 15.55 -30.05
CA GLY A 387 -5.25 14.31 -29.32
C GLY A 387 -6.22 13.36 -30.01
N LYS A 388 -7.12 13.87 -30.86
CA LYS A 388 -8.21 13.10 -31.46
C LYS A 388 -7.74 11.90 -32.30
N PHE A 389 -6.60 11.99 -33.00
CA PHE A 389 -6.14 10.91 -33.89
C PHE A 389 -5.40 9.80 -33.12
N TYR A 390 -4.49 10.16 -32.22
CA TYR A 390 -3.74 9.21 -31.39
C TYR A 390 -4.59 8.56 -30.29
N GLN A 391 -5.49 9.32 -29.69
CA GLN A 391 -6.43 8.87 -28.67
C GLN A 391 -7.44 7.88 -29.27
N SER A 392 -7.99 8.15 -30.45
CA SER A 392 -8.85 7.20 -31.19
C SER A 392 -8.11 5.92 -31.61
N PHE A 393 -6.86 6.04 -32.08
CA PHE A 393 -6.09 4.89 -32.54
C PHE A 393 -5.70 3.93 -31.40
N LEU A 394 -5.23 4.45 -30.26
CA LEU A 394 -4.89 3.64 -29.09
C LEU A 394 -6.14 3.09 -28.37
N LEU A 395 -7.14 3.94 -28.08
CA LEU A 395 -8.34 3.51 -27.33
C LEU A 395 -9.21 2.50 -28.08
N ASN A 396 -9.27 2.56 -29.42
CA ASN A 396 -10.27 1.83 -30.19
C ASN A 396 -9.76 0.53 -30.88
N LYS A 397 -8.44 0.39 -31.16
CA LYS A 397 -7.89 -0.79 -31.89
C LYS A 397 -7.03 -1.75 -31.06
N LEU A 398 -6.32 -1.29 -30.02
CA LEU A 398 -5.39 -2.13 -29.25
C LEU A 398 -6.02 -2.67 -27.96
N CYS A 399 -7.07 -3.50 -28.05
CA CYS A 399 -7.63 -4.29 -26.93
C CYS A 399 -7.80 -3.54 -25.58
N LEU A 400 -8.02 -2.23 -25.60
CA LEU A 400 -8.07 -1.36 -24.41
C LEU A 400 -9.41 -1.42 -23.67
N ARG A 401 -10.29 -2.35 -24.06
CA ARG A 401 -11.61 -2.59 -23.46
C ARG A 401 -11.53 -3.25 -22.07
N ARG A 402 -10.34 -3.56 -21.55
CA ARG A 402 -10.15 -4.31 -20.28
C ARG A 402 -9.47 -3.51 -19.16
N SER A 403 -9.85 -2.25 -18.98
CA SER A 403 -9.62 -1.55 -17.70
C SER A 403 -10.97 -1.22 -17.06
N THR A 404 -11.55 -2.20 -16.36
CA THR A 404 -12.40 -1.89 -15.22
C THR A 404 -11.53 -1.10 -14.25
N ASN A 405 -11.84 0.17 -14.07
CA ASN A 405 -11.12 1.22 -13.32
C ASN A 405 -11.00 0.96 -11.81
N MET A 406 -10.89 -0.29 -11.37
CA MET A 406 -10.68 -0.61 -9.96
C MET A 406 -9.21 -0.39 -9.61
N ARG A 407 -8.93 0.73 -8.95
CA ARG A 407 -7.62 1.09 -8.38
C ARG A 407 -7.46 0.61 -6.94
N TRP A 408 -8.56 0.13 -6.37
CA TRP A 408 -8.68 -0.54 -5.10
C TRP A 408 -9.75 -1.64 -5.20
N SER A 409 -9.86 -2.46 -4.17
CA SER A 409 -10.82 -3.57 -4.14
C SER A 409 -12.28 -3.14 -3.93
N ASN A 410 -12.52 -1.90 -3.50
CA ASN A 410 -13.80 -1.41 -2.97
C ASN A 410 -14.41 -2.33 -1.90
N CYS A 411 -13.57 -3.14 -1.22
CA CYS A 411 -13.99 -4.09 -0.21
C CYS A 411 -13.38 -3.71 1.14
N THR A 412 -14.21 -3.64 2.17
CA THR A 412 -13.79 -3.44 3.55
C THR A 412 -13.76 -4.79 4.26
N PRO A 413 -12.63 -5.14 4.90
CA PRO A 413 -12.60 -6.23 5.85
C PRO A 413 -13.54 -6.01 7.02
N GLN A 414 -14.21 -7.07 7.45
CA GLN A 414 -15.13 -7.06 8.56
C GLN A 414 -14.66 -8.05 9.64
N TYR A 415 -14.68 -7.60 10.89
CA TYR A 415 -14.41 -8.44 12.06
C TYR A 415 -15.43 -8.13 13.15
N ASN A 416 -15.99 -9.17 13.77
CA ASN A 416 -17.05 -9.00 14.76
C ASN A 416 -16.70 -9.71 16.08
N LEU A 417 -16.69 -8.99 17.19
CA LEU A 417 -16.24 -9.50 18.48
C LEU A 417 -17.18 -10.59 19.01
N LEU A 418 -18.48 -10.35 18.98
CA LEU A 418 -19.46 -11.29 19.54
C LEU A 418 -19.53 -12.57 18.70
N SER A 419 -19.51 -12.45 17.37
CA SER A 419 -19.41 -13.59 16.44
C SER A 419 -18.16 -14.40 16.71
N TYR A 420 -17.00 -13.74 16.90
CA TYR A 420 -15.76 -14.41 17.24
C TYR A 420 -15.86 -15.18 18.57
N CYS A 421 -16.54 -14.62 19.58
CA CYS A 421 -16.69 -15.28 20.89
C CYS A 421 -17.67 -16.46 20.85
N VAL A 422 -18.76 -16.35 20.09
CA VAL A 422 -19.81 -17.38 19.98
C VAL A 422 -19.40 -18.52 19.02
N GLU A 423 -18.71 -18.19 17.92
CA GLU A 423 -18.34 -19.15 16.87
C GLU A 423 -16.89 -19.65 16.99
N PHE A 424 -16.24 -19.44 18.14
CA PHE A 424 -14.81 -19.77 18.30
C PHE A 424 -14.53 -21.26 18.05
N LYS A 425 -13.60 -21.54 17.13
CA LYS A 425 -13.07 -22.86 16.81
C LYS A 425 -11.56 -22.76 16.55
N PRO A 426 -10.72 -23.58 17.19
CA PRO A 426 -9.29 -23.55 16.93
C PRO A 426 -8.97 -24.01 15.50
N PRO A 427 -7.91 -23.45 14.86
CA PRO A 427 -7.49 -23.87 13.53
C PRO A 427 -7.00 -25.33 13.51
N ARG A 428 -7.12 -25.99 12.34
CA ARG A 428 -6.59 -27.36 12.12
C ARG A 428 -5.08 -27.39 12.41
N CYS A 429 -4.59 -28.46 13.02
CA CYS A 429 -3.16 -28.63 13.38
C CYS A 429 -2.61 -27.56 14.35
N TYR A 430 -3.44 -27.08 15.28
CA TYR A 430 -3.08 -26.06 16.28
C TYR A 430 -1.73 -26.31 17.00
N ARG A 431 -1.40 -27.56 17.35
CA ARG A 431 -0.13 -27.90 18.02
C ARG A 431 1.11 -27.51 17.19
N PHE A 432 1.09 -27.79 15.89
CA PHE A 432 2.20 -27.43 14.99
C PHE A 432 2.27 -25.92 14.77
N GLN A 433 1.11 -25.26 14.65
CA GLN A 433 1.06 -23.80 14.48
C GLN A 433 1.53 -23.04 15.71
N LYS A 434 1.22 -23.55 16.91
CA LYS A 434 1.67 -22.99 18.19
C LYS A 434 3.19 -23.06 18.34
N LEU A 435 3.82 -24.12 17.82
CA LEU A 435 5.28 -24.27 17.81
C LEU A 435 5.97 -23.10 17.08
N PHE A 436 5.38 -22.63 15.97
CA PHE A 436 5.90 -21.52 15.17
C PHE A 436 5.24 -20.15 15.49
N GLN A 437 4.34 -20.09 16.48
CA GLN A 437 3.55 -18.90 16.85
C GLN A 437 2.71 -18.30 15.70
N ILE A 438 2.32 -19.12 14.71
CA ILE A 438 1.52 -18.67 13.55
C ILE A 438 0.01 -18.84 13.81
N ASN A 439 -0.36 -19.52 14.90
CA ASN A 439 -1.76 -19.77 15.25
C ASN A 439 -2.57 -18.48 15.43
N GLU A 440 -2.04 -17.47 16.13
CA GLU A 440 -2.74 -16.19 16.31
C GLU A 440 -2.97 -15.46 14.97
N LEU A 441 -1.98 -15.51 14.07
CA LEU A 441 -2.10 -14.94 12.73
C LEU A 441 -3.19 -15.64 11.91
N LEU A 442 -3.27 -16.97 11.98
CA LEU A 442 -4.27 -17.75 11.26
C LEU A 442 -5.67 -17.54 11.83
N GLU A 443 -5.81 -17.56 13.16
CA GLU A 443 -7.07 -17.28 13.86
C GLU A 443 -7.65 -15.92 13.42
N LYS A 444 -6.84 -14.86 13.43
CA LYS A 444 -7.27 -13.52 12.98
C LYS A 444 -7.75 -13.50 11.53
N HIS A 445 -7.13 -14.28 10.64
CA HIS A 445 -7.54 -14.35 9.22
C HIS A 445 -8.78 -15.22 8.99
N MET A 446 -9.03 -16.24 9.82
CA MET A 446 -10.18 -17.15 9.67
C MET A 446 -11.52 -16.45 9.90
N TYR A 447 -11.58 -15.50 10.83
CA TYR A 447 -12.79 -14.75 11.17
C TYR A 447 -12.98 -13.46 10.37
N LYS A 448 -12.04 -13.17 9.44
CA LYS A 448 -12.11 -12.02 8.55
C LYS A 448 -13.10 -12.28 7.41
N LYS A 449 -14.11 -11.42 7.28
CA LYS A 449 -15.01 -11.39 6.11
C LYS A 449 -14.70 -10.18 5.25
N TYR A 450 -15.07 -10.21 3.97
CA TYR A 450 -14.94 -9.05 3.07
C TYR A 450 -16.33 -8.64 2.63
N GLU A 451 -16.63 -7.34 2.77
CA GLU A 451 -17.90 -6.75 2.35
C GLU A 451 -17.64 -5.61 1.38
N LEU A 452 -18.48 -5.46 0.36
CA LEU A 452 -18.36 -4.37 -0.60
C LEU A 452 -18.74 -3.05 0.08
N LEU A 453 -17.96 -2.01 -0.15
CA LEU A 453 -18.32 -0.67 0.32
C LEU A 453 -19.49 -0.14 -0.53
N SER A 454 -20.61 0.14 0.14
CA SER A 454 -21.81 0.61 -0.54
C SER A 454 -21.64 2.08 -0.98
N PRO A 455 -22.22 2.50 -2.13
CA PRO A 455 -22.20 3.90 -2.56
C PRO A 455 -22.81 4.84 -1.50
N GLU A 456 -23.86 4.39 -0.82
CA GLU A 456 -24.53 5.16 0.22
C GLU A 456 -23.62 5.42 1.42
N LEU A 457 -22.69 4.50 1.74
CA LEU A 457 -21.70 4.70 2.80
C LEU A 457 -20.65 5.74 2.38
N LYS A 458 -20.20 5.71 1.11
CA LYS A 458 -19.33 6.77 0.55
C LYS A 458 -20.00 8.14 0.66
N GLU A 459 -21.27 8.22 0.28
CA GLU A 459 -22.09 9.45 0.40
C GLU A 459 -22.23 9.91 1.85
N LEU A 460 -22.52 9.00 2.79
CA LEU A 460 -22.64 9.32 4.21
C LEU A 460 -21.35 9.93 4.75
N ILE A 461 -20.19 9.33 4.45
CA ILE A 461 -18.87 9.83 4.89
C ILE A 461 -18.60 11.21 4.27
N PHE A 462 -18.76 11.34 2.96
CA PHE A 462 -18.48 12.57 2.23
C PHE A 462 -19.36 13.73 2.72
N ASN A 463 -20.67 13.52 2.82
CA ASN A 463 -21.62 14.56 3.24
C ASN A 463 -21.36 15.02 4.68
N HIS A 464 -20.98 14.08 5.55
CA HIS A 464 -20.62 14.40 6.93
C HIS A 464 -19.39 15.32 6.97
N PHE A 465 -18.31 14.98 6.24
CA PHE A 465 -17.12 15.81 6.18
C PHE A 465 -17.36 17.16 5.48
N GLN A 466 -18.16 17.20 4.42
CA GLN A 466 -18.49 18.43 3.72
C GLN A 466 -19.25 19.41 4.64
N LYS A 467 -20.16 18.90 5.48
CA LYS A 467 -20.87 19.70 6.48
C LYS A 467 -19.91 20.34 7.48
N PHE A 468 -19.00 19.55 8.05
CA PHE A 468 -17.98 20.05 8.98
C PHE A 468 -17.02 21.05 8.32
N ALA A 469 -16.61 20.79 7.08
CA ALA A 469 -15.83 21.74 6.32
C ALA A 469 -16.61 23.05 6.14
N GLY A 470 -17.92 23.03 5.87
CA GLY A 470 -18.73 24.26 5.73
C GLY A 470 -18.79 25.13 7.00
N GLU A 471 -18.91 24.49 8.17
CA GLU A 471 -19.03 25.15 9.48
C GLU A 471 -17.71 25.81 9.94
N SER A 472 -16.55 25.30 9.51
CA SER A 472 -15.22 25.83 9.86
C SER A 472 -14.86 27.18 9.20
N ASN A 473 -15.79 27.82 8.47
CA ASN A 473 -15.54 29.11 7.85
C ASN A 473 -15.54 30.29 8.84
N ASN A 474 -16.05 30.08 10.06
CA ASN A 474 -16.26 31.13 11.05
C ASN A 474 -15.17 31.23 12.13
N GLU A 475 -14.33 30.20 12.32
CA GLU A 475 -13.19 30.22 13.25
C GLU A 475 -11.94 29.58 12.62
N PRO A 476 -10.76 30.24 12.66
CA PRO A 476 -9.53 29.71 12.04
C PRO A 476 -8.86 28.58 12.83
N ASP A 477 -9.32 28.28 14.05
CA ASP A 477 -8.55 27.50 15.00
C ASP A 477 -9.04 26.04 15.08
N HIS A 478 -8.23 25.16 14.49
CA HIS A 478 -8.29 23.70 14.54
C HIS A 478 -9.57 23.03 14.01
N PRO A 479 -9.45 22.06 13.07
CA PRO A 479 -10.58 21.24 12.67
C PRO A 479 -11.05 20.41 13.88
N VAL A 480 -12.09 20.86 14.58
CA VAL A 480 -12.73 20.20 15.74
C VAL A 480 -13.03 18.72 15.47
N LEU A 481 -13.27 18.36 14.20
CA LEU A 481 -13.50 16.99 13.77
C LEU A 481 -12.28 16.07 13.97
N CYS A 482 -11.06 16.59 13.86
CA CYS A 482 -9.82 15.81 14.03
C CYS A 482 -9.60 15.35 15.47
N THR A 483 -10.15 16.08 16.45
CA THR A 483 -10.03 15.79 17.88
C THR A 483 -11.29 15.15 18.47
N SER A 484 -12.44 15.33 17.82
CA SER A 484 -13.70 14.73 18.24
C SER A 484 -13.75 13.22 17.98
N ARG A 485 -14.20 12.46 18.97
CA ARG A 485 -14.28 10.98 18.95
C ARG A 485 -15.73 10.47 19.06
N GLY A 486 -16.70 11.25 18.57
CA GLY A 486 -18.14 11.05 18.78
C GLY A 486 -18.77 12.08 19.71
N THR A 487 -17.98 12.88 20.44
CA THR A 487 -18.49 13.86 21.40
C THR A 487 -19.32 14.95 20.70
N THR A 488 -18.92 15.38 19.50
CA THR A 488 -19.65 16.40 18.74
C THR A 488 -20.99 15.87 18.25
N ALA A 489 -21.03 14.63 17.75
CA ALA A 489 -22.27 13.94 17.40
C ALA A 489 -23.20 13.81 18.62
N LEU A 490 -22.68 13.46 19.79
CA LEU A 490 -23.48 13.32 21.00
C LEU A 490 -24.06 14.65 21.49
N THR A 491 -23.27 15.73 21.52
CA THR A 491 -23.73 17.06 21.96
C THR A 491 -24.76 17.64 21.01
N LYS A 492 -24.54 17.52 19.70
CA LYS A 492 -25.47 17.97 18.65
C LYS A 492 -26.82 17.28 18.69
N ASN A 493 -26.87 16.03 19.16
CA ASN A 493 -28.09 15.24 19.28
C ASN A 493 -28.69 15.26 20.69
N ASP A 494 -28.36 16.23 21.54
CA ASP A 494 -28.81 16.36 22.93
C ASP A 494 -28.59 15.09 23.79
N CYS A 495 -27.50 14.39 23.54
CA CYS A 495 -27.12 13.14 24.22
C CYS A 495 -25.88 13.32 25.11
N SER A 496 -25.79 14.46 25.79
CA SER A 496 -24.68 14.78 26.70
C SER A 496 -24.50 13.74 27.82
N SER A 497 -25.56 13.04 28.21
CA SER A 497 -25.48 11.95 29.20
C SER A 497 -24.68 10.73 28.73
N LEU A 498 -24.40 10.59 27.43
CA LEU A 498 -23.63 9.48 26.86
C LEU A 498 -22.16 9.83 26.59
N VAL A 499 -21.75 11.08 26.85
CA VAL A 499 -20.39 11.59 26.55
C VAL A 499 -19.29 10.85 27.31
N TRP A 500 -19.61 10.27 28.48
CA TRP A 500 -18.68 9.39 29.21
C TRP A 500 -18.15 8.23 28.36
N SER A 501 -18.92 7.78 27.35
CA SER A 501 -18.54 6.69 26.47
C SER A 501 -17.53 7.07 25.38
N THR A 502 -17.30 8.38 25.16
CA THR A 502 -16.35 8.92 24.16
C THR A 502 -15.18 9.65 24.80
N GLU A 503 -15.30 10.11 26.05
CA GLU A 503 -14.24 10.80 26.82
C GLU A 503 -13.15 9.88 27.38
N VAL A 504 -13.31 8.57 27.29
CA VAL A 504 -12.28 7.59 27.69
C VAL A 504 -11.18 7.45 26.61
N GLU A 505 -10.17 6.60 26.84
CA GLU A 505 -9.15 6.30 25.82
C GLU A 505 -9.79 5.80 24.53
N PHE A 506 -9.21 6.15 23.36
CA PHE A 506 -9.86 5.92 22.07
C PHE A 506 -10.26 4.46 21.82
N ASP A 507 -9.37 3.53 22.16
CA ASP A 507 -9.60 2.09 22.04
C ASP A 507 -10.69 1.56 23.00
N GLN A 508 -10.88 2.21 24.15
CA GLN A 508 -11.99 1.93 25.06
C GLN A 508 -13.31 2.40 24.48
N SER A 509 -13.39 3.67 24.05
CA SER A 509 -14.59 4.23 23.41
C SER A 509 -15.00 3.39 22.20
N PHE A 510 -14.03 3.11 21.34
CA PHE A 510 -14.18 2.27 20.16
C PHE A 510 -14.80 0.90 20.47
N LEU A 511 -14.27 0.16 21.46
CA LEU A 511 -14.78 -1.18 21.81
C LEU A 511 -16.18 -1.13 22.46
N ILE A 512 -16.44 -0.11 23.31
CA ILE A 512 -17.76 0.13 23.91
C ILE A 512 -18.80 0.31 22.81
N TRP A 513 -18.52 1.22 21.86
CA TRP A 513 -19.42 1.53 20.77
C TRP A 513 -19.58 0.35 19.80
N HIS A 514 -18.54 -0.45 19.57
CA HIS A 514 -18.64 -1.66 18.73
C HIS A 514 -19.67 -2.65 19.28
N ILE A 515 -19.51 -3.02 20.55
CA ILE A 515 -20.42 -3.97 21.19
C ILE A 515 -21.83 -3.36 21.32
N ALA A 516 -21.94 -2.07 21.68
CA ALA A 516 -23.25 -1.42 21.77
C ALA A 516 -23.99 -1.37 20.42
N THR A 517 -23.26 -1.18 19.32
CA THR A 517 -23.79 -1.22 17.95
C THR A 517 -24.32 -2.60 17.63
N ASP A 518 -23.58 -3.66 17.95
CA ASP A 518 -24.01 -5.05 17.77
C ASP A 518 -25.26 -5.39 18.59
N LEU A 519 -25.28 -5.00 19.87
CA LEU A 519 -26.42 -5.22 20.76
C LEU A 519 -27.67 -4.55 20.18
N CYS A 520 -27.58 -3.30 19.73
CA CYS A 520 -28.68 -2.61 19.06
C CYS A 520 -29.08 -3.31 17.75
N TYR A 521 -28.11 -3.71 16.92
CA TYR A 521 -28.35 -4.29 15.59
C TYR A 521 -29.07 -5.64 15.61
N TYR A 522 -28.70 -6.51 16.55
CA TYR A 522 -29.25 -7.87 16.65
C TYR A 522 -30.51 -7.97 17.51
N THR A 523 -30.81 -6.96 18.33
CA THR A 523 -32.01 -6.93 19.19
C THR A 523 -33.10 -5.99 18.71
N ASP A 524 -32.91 -5.31 17.57
CA ASP A 524 -33.98 -4.61 16.88
C ASP A 524 -34.92 -5.63 16.25
N ASP A 525 -36.18 -5.67 16.72
CA ASP A 525 -37.23 -6.53 16.21
C ASP A 525 -37.34 -6.36 14.68
N GLY A 526 -37.19 -7.46 13.92
CA GLY A 526 -37.26 -7.48 12.44
C GLY A 526 -38.62 -7.09 11.83
N LYS A 527 -39.50 -6.46 12.61
CA LYS A 527 -40.81 -5.93 12.20
C LYS A 527 -40.70 -4.74 11.25
N THR A 528 -39.60 -3.98 11.33
CA THR A 528 -39.29 -2.88 10.40
C THR A 528 -38.06 -3.22 9.57
N PRO A 529 -38.05 -2.95 8.25
CA PRO A 529 -36.85 -3.14 7.44
C PRO A 529 -35.68 -2.32 8.01
N ARG A 530 -34.50 -2.94 8.10
CA ARG A 530 -33.30 -2.30 8.62
C ARG A 530 -33.00 -1.02 7.83
N SER A 531 -32.85 0.10 8.54
CA SER A 531 -32.50 1.38 7.94
C SER A 531 -31.11 1.31 7.29
N ASN A 532 -30.87 2.12 6.25
CA ASN A 532 -29.56 2.20 5.62
C ASN A 532 -28.47 2.58 6.64
N LYS A 533 -28.78 3.55 7.52
CA LYS A 533 -27.89 3.96 8.63
C LYS A 533 -27.50 2.79 9.53
N SER A 534 -28.43 1.87 9.84
CA SER A 534 -28.09 0.69 10.68
C SER A 534 -27.07 -0.25 10.03
N LYS A 535 -27.20 -0.48 8.71
CA LYS A 535 -26.26 -1.33 7.95
C LYS A 535 -24.90 -0.64 7.83
N GLN A 536 -24.90 0.65 7.53
CA GLN A 536 -23.69 1.48 7.43
C GLN A 536 -22.92 1.53 8.75
N SER A 537 -23.61 1.81 9.86
CA SER A 537 -23.02 1.80 11.20
C SER A 537 -22.44 0.44 11.56
N LYS A 538 -23.13 -0.65 11.21
CA LYS A 538 -22.63 -2.01 11.43
C LYS A 538 -21.34 -2.26 10.64
N GLN A 539 -21.33 -1.88 9.35
CA GLN A 539 -20.18 -2.05 8.47
C GLN A 539 -18.98 -1.22 8.93
N LEU A 540 -19.18 0.04 9.36
CA LEU A 540 -18.11 0.85 9.94
C LEU A 540 -17.59 0.26 11.25
N SER A 541 -18.49 -0.21 12.10
CA SER A 541 -18.14 -0.80 13.39
C SER A 541 -17.28 -2.06 13.27
N ASP A 542 -17.69 -3.00 12.41
CA ASP A 542 -16.95 -4.25 12.16
C ASP A 542 -15.62 -3.97 11.44
N TYR A 543 -15.58 -2.97 10.55
CA TYR A 543 -14.35 -2.52 9.90
C TYR A 543 -13.35 -1.92 10.88
N MET A 544 -13.81 -1.06 11.78
CA MET A 544 -12.96 -0.47 12.82
C MET A 544 -12.41 -1.53 13.78
N LEU A 545 -13.20 -2.57 14.10
CA LEU A 545 -12.68 -3.71 14.87
C LEU A 545 -11.64 -4.52 14.11
N TYR A 546 -11.82 -4.71 12.80
CA TYR A 546 -10.79 -5.31 11.97
C TYR A 546 -9.46 -4.55 12.08
N LEU A 547 -9.49 -3.21 12.03
CA LEU A 547 -8.29 -2.40 12.18
C LEU A 547 -7.61 -2.67 13.52
N LEU A 548 -8.34 -2.72 14.62
CA LEU A 548 -7.76 -3.03 15.93
C LEU A 548 -7.08 -4.41 15.96
N VAL A 549 -7.73 -5.44 15.40
CA VAL A 549 -7.26 -6.83 15.53
C VAL A 549 -6.11 -7.13 14.57
N VAL A 550 -6.15 -6.60 13.34
CA VAL A 550 -5.25 -6.98 12.24
C VAL A 550 -4.26 -5.87 11.87
N CYS A 551 -4.65 -4.60 11.99
CA CYS A 551 -3.84 -3.44 11.65
C CYS A 551 -3.72 -2.42 12.81
N PRO A 552 -3.39 -2.84 14.05
CA PRO A 552 -3.41 -1.94 15.21
C PRO A 552 -2.47 -0.74 15.07
N PHE A 553 -1.42 -0.86 14.25
CA PHE A 553 -0.48 0.23 13.93
C PHE A 553 -1.13 1.40 13.15
N MET A 554 -2.33 1.22 12.59
CA MET A 554 -3.10 2.29 11.95
C MET A 554 -4.05 3.00 12.92
N LEU A 555 -4.12 2.55 14.18
CA LEU A 555 -4.92 3.20 15.22
C LEU A 555 -3.99 3.96 16.17
N PRO A 556 -4.53 4.97 16.90
CA PRO A 556 -3.81 5.61 17.99
C PRO A 556 -3.22 4.60 18.97
N ILE A 557 -2.03 4.90 19.49
CA ILE A 557 -1.35 4.08 20.48
C ILE A 557 -2.24 3.96 21.73
N GLY A 558 -2.48 2.74 22.20
CA GLY A 558 -3.32 2.46 23.36
C GLY A 558 -3.30 0.99 23.78
N LEU A 559 -4.15 0.63 24.74
CA LEU A 559 -4.24 -0.73 25.30
C LEU A 559 -5.24 -1.62 24.55
N GLY A 560 -5.52 -1.33 23.27
CA GLY A 560 -6.70 -1.85 22.60
C GLY A 560 -6.68 -3.36 22.44
N MET A 561 -5.50 -3.95 22.20
CA MET A 561 -5.34 -5.41 22.14
C MET A 561 -5.56 -6.09 23.50
N ILE A 562 -5.21 -5.43 24.61
CA ILE A 562 -5.45 -5.94 25.96
C ILE A 562 -6.95 -5.87 26.26
N ARG A 563 -7.58 -4.71 26.04
CA ARG A 563 -9.02 -4.53 26.19
C ARG A 563 -9.82 -5.53 25.35
N PHE A 564 -9.40 -5.75 24.10
CA PHE A 564 -10.02 -6.75 23.21
C PHE A 564 -9.92 -8.16 23.79
N ARG A 565 -8.74 -8.57 24.27
CA ARG A 565 -8.53 -9.92 24.85
C ARG A 565 -9.34 -10.12 26.13
N ASP A 566 -9.33 -9.15 27.04
CA ASP A 566 -10.09 -9.19 28.29
C ASP A 566 -11.60 -9.24 28.02
N THR A 567 -12.08 -8.42 27.06
CA THR A 567 -13.48 -8.39 26.67
C THR A 567 -13.92 -9.69 26.02
N CYS A 568 -13.08 -10.28 25.17
CA CYS A 568 -13.35 -11.60 24.60
C CYS A 568 -13.38 -12.70 25.67
N ALA A 569 -12.49 -12.64 26.67
CA ALA A 569 -12.46 -13.63 27.74
C ALA A 569 -13.75 -13.59 28.56
N GLU A 570 -14.18 -12.39 28.98
CA GLU A 570 -15.43 -12.22 29.73
C GLU A 570 -16.67 -12.64 28.90
N ALA A 571 -16.73 -12.26 27.63
CA ALA A 571 -17.85 -12.65 26.76
C ALA A 571 -17.93 -14.17 26.60
N LYS A 572 -16.79 -14.84 26.40
CA LYS A 572 -16.73 -16.31 26.29
C LYS A 572 -17.17 -17.00 27.58
N GLU A 573 -16.73 -16.50 28.74
CA GLU A 573 -17.14 -17.01 30.05
C GLU A 573 -18.65 -16.87 30.23
N PHE A 574 -19.19 -15.67 30.00
CA PHE A 574 -20.63 -15.40 30.08
C PHE A 574 -21.47 -16.29 29.16
N PHE A 575 -21.06 -16.46 27.90
CA PHE A 575 -21.79 -17.31 26.95
C PHE A 575 -21.74 -18.79 27.31
N THR A 576 -20.63 -19.23 27.91
CA THR A 576 -20.47 -20.61 28.40
C THR A 576 -21.40 -20.85 29.59
N GLU A 577 -21.40 -19.95 30.58
CA GLU A 577 -22.26 -20.05 31.77
C GLU A 577 -23.75 -20.01 31.43
N LYS A 578 -24.16 -19.09 30.55
CA LYS A 578 -25.56 -18.92 30.13
C LYS A 578 -25.99 -19.91 29.04
N LYS A 579 -25.13 -20.87 28.68
CA LYS A 579 -25.35 -21.90 27.64
C LYS A 579 -25.94 -21.29 26.36
N VAL A 580 -25.30 -20.24 25.86
CA VAL A 580 -25.74 -19.56 24.65
C VAL A 580 -25.37 -20.41 23.43
N GLY A 581 -26.33 -20.61 22.52
CA GLY A 581 -26.08 -21.27 21.25
C GLY A 581 -25.31 -20.37 20.28
N LYS A 582 -25.31 -20.72 18.99
CA LYS A 582 -24.64 -19.92 17.95
C LYS A 582 -25.42 -18.68 17.50
N ASP A 583 -26.62 -18.46 18.04
CA ASP A 583 -27.48 -17.37 17.65
C ASP A 583 -27.09 -16.07 18.36
N LEU A 584 -26.61 -15.11 17.57
CA LEU A 584 -26.20 -13.79 18.05
C LEU A 584 -27.36 -12.96 18.61
N ALA A 585 -28.58 -13.11 18.09
CA ALA A 585 -29.73 -12.37 18.62
C ALA A 585 -30.04 -12.82 20.05
N ILE A 586 -30.00 -14.13 20.31
CA ILE A 586 -30.18 -14.70 21.66
C ILE A 586 -29.03 -14.30 22.59
N ALA A 587 -27.79 -14.28 22.08
CA ALA A 587 -26.63 -13.84 22.84
C ALA A 587 -26.76 -12.38 23.29
N CYS A 588 -27.11 -11.48 22.36
CA CYS A 588 -27.30 -10.06 22.64
C CYS A 588 -28.49 -9.80 23.59
N ASP A 589 -29.61 -10.50 23.42
CA ASP A 589 -30.77 -10.39 24.31
C ASP A 589 -30.41 -10.80 25.76
N LYS A 590 -29.66 -11.90 25.93
CA LYS A 590 -29.18 -12.33 27.25
C LYS A 590 -28.23 -11.32 27.90
N LEU A 591 -27.34 -10.70 27.13
CA LEU A 591 -26.44 -9.64 27.63
C LEU A 591 -27.22 -8.42 28.12
N LEU A 592 -28.22 -7.96 27.36
CA LEU A 592 -29.04 -6.81 27.73
C LEU A 592 -29.91 -7.05 28.98
N LYS A 593 -30.27 -8.30 29.28
CA LYS A 593 -31.06 -8.67 30.48
C LYS A 593 -30.27 -8.63 31.79
N VAL A 594 -28.94 -8.51 31.75
CA VAL A 594 -28.11 -8.43 32.96
C VAL A 594 -28.36 -7.11 33.67
N ASN A 595 -28.57 -7.15 34.99
CA ASN A 595 -28.68 -5.94 35.81
C ASN A 595 -27.31 -5.27 35.94
N THR A 596 -27.25 -3.97 35.67
CA THR A 596 -26.03 -3.15 35.62
C THR A 596 -26.10 -1.96 36.60
N GLU A 597 -26.87 -2.07 37.68
CA GLU A 597 -26.95 -1.06 38.74
C GLU A 597 -25.58 -0.74 39.38
N VAL A 598 -24.75 -1.76 39.58
CA VAL A 598 -23.35 -1.58 40.00
C VAL A 598 -22.48 -1.48 38.76
N GLY A 599 -21.79 -0.35 38.61
CA GLY A 599 -20.92 -0.08 37.47
C GLY A 599 -19.78 -1.12 37.32
N PRO A 600 -19.44 -1.56 36.10
CA PRO A 600 -18.43 -2.61 35.86
C PRO A 600 -17.06 -2.31 36.49
N ALA A 601 -16.64 -1.04 36.45
CA ALA A 601 -15.38 -0.59 37.06
C ALA A 601 -15.29 -0.89 38.56
N LYS A 602 -16.41 -0.83 39.31
CA LYS A 602 -16.42 -1.14 40.75
C LYS A 602 -16.23 -2.64 41.04
N VAL A 603 -16.71 -3.50 40.13
CA VAL A 603 -16.65 -4.96 40.30
C VAL A 603 -15.29 -5.50 39.85
N LYS A 604 -14.76 -5.00 38.74
CA LYS A 604 -13.52 -5.51 38.14
C LYS A 604 -12.25 -4.85 38.65
N GLY A 605 -12.36 -3.60 39.12
CA GLY A 605 -11.21 -2.75 39.41
C GLY A 605 -10.26 -2.67 38.22
N ASP A 606 -8.96 -2.57 38.49
CA ASP A 606 -7.93 -2.48 37.45
C ASP A 606 -7.45 -3.83 36.91
N ARG A 607 -7.93 -4.94 37.46
CA ARG A 607 -7.48 -6.29 37.10
C ARG A 607 -7.91 -6.72 35.71
N SER A 608 -9.05 -6.23 35.22
CA SER A 608 -9.56 -6.49 33.88
C SER A 608 -9.93 -5.17 33.22
N LYS A 609 -9.49 -4.99 31.97
CA LYS A 609 -9.84 -3.81 31.16
C LYS A 609 -11.01 -4.10 30.21
N SER A 610 -11.82 -5.10 30.52
CA SER A 610 -12.98 -5.47 29.70
C SER A 610 -14.09 -4.41 29.76
N VAL A 611 -14.65 -4.10 28.59
CA VAL A 611 -15.73 -3.09 28.41
C VAL A 611 -17.11 -3.69 28.11
N LEU A 612 -17.27 -5.01 28.23
CA LEU A 612 -18.48 -5.73 27.77
C LEU A 612 -19.78 -5.14 28.36
N PHE A 613 -19.80 -4.89 29.66
CA PHE A 613 -21.00 -4.39 30.36
C PHE A 613 -21.12 -2.86 30.32
N ASP A 614 -20.02 -2.11 30.09
CA ASP A 614 -20.10 -0.69 29.77
C ASP A 614 -20.83 -0.49 28.43
N ALA A 615 -20.55 -1.35 27.44
CA ALA A 615 -21.28 -1.38 26.19
C ALA A 615 -22.75 -1.76 26.34
N CYS A 616 -23.09 -2.66 27.28
CA CYS A 616 -24.47 -3.01 27.58
C CYS A 616 -25.25 -1.81 28.15
N ILE A 617 -24.61 -1.03 29.04
CA ILE A 617 -25.19 0.21 29.59
C ILE A 617 -25.46 1.21 28.45
N LEU A 618 -24.46 1.46 27.60
CA LEU A 618 -24.61 2.36 26.46
C LEU A 618 -25.74 1.89 25.51
N ALA A 619 -25.79 0.59 25.19
CA ALA A 619 -26.83 0.04 24.32
C ALA A 619 -28.24 0.23 24.87
N LYS A 620 -28.45 0.02 26.19
CA LYS A 620 -29.74 0.27 26.84
C LYS A 620 -30.17 1.73 26.68
N SER A 621 -29.30 2.68 26.97
CA SER A 621 -29.60 4.11 26.84
C SER A 621 -29.83 4.55 25.39
N LEU A 622 -29.14 3.95 24.42
CA LEU A 622 -29.36 4.21 22.99
C LEU A 622 -30.72 3.69 22.52
N LYS A 623 -31.19 2.54 23.03
CA LYS A 623 -32.50 1.98 22.69
C LYS A 623 -33.67 2.85 23.18
N GLU A 624 -33.49 3.60 24.26
CA GLU A 624 -34.49 4.55 24.77
C GLU A 624 -34.73 5.75 23.84
N LYS A 625 -33.80 6.05 22.92
CA LYS A 625 -33.89 7.22 22.01
C LYS A 625 -34.78 7.00 20.78
N GLY A 626 -35.34 5.80 20.61
CA GLY A 626 -36.15 5.42 19.44
C GLY A 626 -35.29 5.07 18.21
N ASN A 627 -35.82 4.20 17.34
CA ASN A 627 -35.00 3.55 16.29
C ASN A 627 -34.35 4.52 15.29
N GLN A 628 -35.07 5.54 14.81
CA GLN A 628 -34.54 6.47 13.82
C GLN A 628 -33.41 7.33 14.40
N ARG A 629 -33.65 7.99 15.54
CA ARG A 629 -32.68 8.86 16.20
C ARG A 629 -31.47 8.07 16.72
N LYS A 630 -31.69 6.87 17.26
CA LYS A 630 -30.62 5.94 17.67
C LYS A 630 -29.62 5.67 16.55
N TRP A 631 -30.11 5.27 15.37
CA TRP A 631 -29.22 4.92 14.24
C TRP A 631 -28.58 6.15 13.60
N GLU A 632 -29.19 7.32 13.71
CA GLU A 632 -28.55 8.60 13.35
C GLU A 632 -27.35 8.91 14.25
N ILE A 633 -27.54 8.88 15.57
CA ILE A 633 -26.46 9.11 16.55
C ILE A 633 -25.31 8.12 16.32
N ILE A 634 -25.62 6.81 16.24
CA ILE A 634 -24.61 5.78 16.04
C ILE A 634 -23.83 6.01 14.74
N SER A 635 -24.51 6.39 13.65
CA SER A 635 -23.83 6.63 12.37
C SER A 635 -22.88 7.82 12.42
N GLU A 636 -23.28 8.93 13.06
CA GLU A 636 -22.43 10.11 13.19
C GLU A 636 -21.22 9.83 14.09
N VAL A 637 -21.40 9.13 15.21
CA VAL A 637 -20.29 8.73 16.10
C VAL A 637 -19.27 7.84 15.38
N TRP A 638 -19.70 6.88 14.56
CA TRP A 638 -18.78 6.04 13.80
C TRP A 638 -17.98 6.82 12.75
N VAL A 639 -18.58 7.82 12.10
CA VAL A 639 -17.84 8.67 11.15
C VAL A 639 -16.79 9.52 11.88
N GLU A 640 -17.12 10.08 13.05
CA GLU A 640 -16.13 10.80 13.87
C GLU A 640 -14.99 9.90 14.35
N MET A 641 -15.29 8.68 14.83
CA MET A 641 -14.25 7.72 15.22
C MET A 641 -13.37 7.29 14.05
N LEU A 642 -13.95 7.14 12.85
CA LEU A 642 -13.21 6.82 11.63
C LEU A 642 -12.30 7.99 11.22
N ALA A 643 -12.79 9.22 11.31
CA ALA A 643 -12.03 10.43 11.05
C ALA A 643 -10.85 10.59 12.02
N TYR A 644 -11.10 10.39 13.32
CA TYR A 644 -10.08 10.43 14.36
C TYR A 644 -8.98 9.38 14.12
N ALA A 645 -9.35 8.13 13.80
CA ALA A 645 -8.38 7.09 13.48
C ALA A 645 -7.56 7.42 12.22
N ALA A 646 -8.18 8.03 11.21
CA ALA A 646 -7.52 8.39 9.97
C ALA A 646 -6.47 9.49 10.19
N THR A 647 -6.74 10.50 11.02
CA THR A 647 -5.80 11.61 11.29
C THR A 647 -4.64 11.22 12.20
N HIS A 648 -4.85 10.26 13.09
CA HIS A 648 -3.84 9.80 14.05
C HIS A 648 -2.99 8.63 13.53
N CYS A 649 -3.24 8.18 12.29
CA CYS A 649 -2.41 7.22 11.59
C CYS A 649 -1.29 7.95 10.82
N ARG A 650 -0.04 7.50 10.96
CA ARG A 650 1.10 8.10 10.25
C ARG A 650 1.01 7.86 8.74
N GLY A 651 1.53 8.80 7.95
CA GLY A 651 1.50 8.73 6.48
C GLY A 651 2.15 7.45 5.92
N ASN A 652 3.24 7.01 6.54
CA ASN A 652 3.93 5.79 6.13
C ASN A 652 3.08 4.51 6.29
N HIS A 653 2.22 4.43 7.31
CA HIS A 653 1.31 3.31 7.52
C HIS A 653 0.17 3.29 6.51
N HIS A 654 -0.30 4.47 6.09
CA HIS A 654 -1.22 4.61 4.95
C HIS A 654 -0.59 4.10 3.65
N ALA A 655 0.65 4.52 3.34
CA ALA A 655 1.40 4.01 2.18
C ALA A 655 1.60 2.49 2.24
N GLN A 656 1.80 1.93 3.45
CA GLN A 656 2.01 0.49 3.64
C GLN A 656 0.78 -0.35 3.28
N GLN A 657 -0.45 0.19 3.38
CA GLN A 657 -1.67 -0.57 3.05
C GLN A 657 -2.03 -0.57 1.57
N LEU A 658 -1.48 0.34 0.75
CA LEU A 658 -1.81 0.41 -0.68
C LEU A 658 -1.55 -0.92 -1.42
N ARG A 659 -0.55 -1.70 -0.98
CA ARG A 659 -0.21 -3.01 -1.56
C ARG A 659 -1.16 -4.16 -1.21
N LYS A 660 -2.18 -3.95 -0.35
CA LYS A 660 -3.07 -5.01 0.16
C LYS A 660 -4.52 -4.92 -0.35
N GLY A 661 -4.76 -4.23 -1.46
CA GLY A 661 -6.11 -4.03 -2.00
C GLY A 661 -6.70 -2.63 -1.74
N GLY A 662 -5.86 -1.70 -1.25
CA GLY A 662 -6.30 -0.43 -0.67
C GLY A 662 -6.84 -0.59 0.75
N GLU A 663 -7.02 0.52 1.46
CA GLU A 663 -7.64 0.56 2.79
C GLU A 663 -8.61 1.73 2.86
N LEU A 664 -9.81 1.53 3.41
CA LEU A 664 -10.81 2.60 3.50
C LEU A 664 -10.29 3.77 4.34
N LEU A 665 -9.54 3.48 5.41
CA LEU A 665 -8.97 4.49 6.29
C LEU A 665 -8.05 5.46 5.52
N THR A 666 -7.30 4.95 4.54
CA THR A 666 -6.43 5.77 3.69
C THR A 666 -7.22 6.67 2.74
N HIS A 667 -8.38 6.22 2.23
CA HIS A 667 -9.25 7.06 1.40
C HIS A 667 -9.90 8.15 2.24
N VAL A 668 -10.35 7.82 3.45
CA VAL A 668 -10.92 8.78 4.41
C VAL A 668 -9.90 9.83 4.80
N TRP A 669 -8.68 9.41 5.14
CA TRP A 669 -7.57 10.30 5.49
C TRP A 669 -7.29 11.33 4.39
N LEU A 670 -7.16 10.87 3.14
CA LEU A 670 -6.85 11.75 2.03
C LEU A 670 -8.04 12.67 1.69
N LEU A 671 -9.28 12.14 1.70
CA LEU A 671 -10.49 12.94 1.53
C LEU A 671 -10.61 14.06 2.58
N MET A 672 -10.32 13.75 3.85
CA MET A 672 -10.29 14.74 4.92
C MET A 672 -9.24 15.82 4.65
N ALA A 673 -8.04 15.43 4.21
CA ALA A 673 -6.99 16.38 3.85
C ALA A 673 -7.45 17.32 2.73
N HIS A 674 -8.08 16.79 1.68
CA HIS A 674 -8.59 17.60 0.57
C HIS A 674 -9.70 18.56 0.98
N LEU A 675 -10.54 18.18 1.94
CA LEU A 675 -11.60 19.02 2.49
C LEU A 675 -11.10 20.04 3.52
N GLY A 676 -9.80 20.05 3.82
CA GLY A 676 -9.19 20.97 4.77
C GLY A 676 -9.26 20.52 6.24
N ILE A 677 -9.63 19.25 6.48
CA ILE A 677 -9.85 18.66 7.80
C ILE A 677 -8.62 17.84 8.20
N THR A 678 -7.48 18.49 8.36
CA THR A 678 -6.25 17.84 8.88
C THR A 678 -5.42 18.85 9.67
N GLU A 679 -4.70 18.33 10.66
CA GLU A 679 -3.76 19.11 11.48
C GLU A 679 -2.43 19.38 10.75
N GLN A 680 -2.23 18.79 9.57
CA GLN A 680 -1.01 18.94 8.76
C GLN A 680 -0.95 20.27 7.98
N PHE A 681 -2.00 21.09 8.05
CA PHE A 681 -2.00 22.48 7.56
C PHE A 681 -1.50 23.42 8.67
N GLN A 682 -0.19 23.39 8.96
CA GLN A 682 0.40 24.19 10.05
C GLN A 682 0.94 25.55 9.58
N ILE A 683 0.96 25.81 8.28
CA ILE A 683 1.25 27.14 7.75
C ILE A 683 -0.06 27.93 7.80
N ASN A 684 -0.33 28.52 8.97
CA ASN A 684 -1.50 29.37 9.19
C ASN A 684 -1.52 30.53 8.19
N ARG A 685 -2.72 31.05 7.89
CA ARG A 685 -2.89 32.29 7.14
C ARG A 685 -2.05 33.37 7.82
N GLY A 686 -0.95 33.76 7.16
CA GLY A 686 0.05 34.62 7.74
C GLY A 686 1.39 33.91 7.91
N HIS A 687 2.15 33.81 6.82
CA HIS A 687 3.53 34.27 6.90
C HIS A 687 3.50 35.78 7.24
N ALA A 688 3.06 36.11 8.46
CA ALA A 688 2.95 37.49 8.91
C ALA A 688 4.39 38.02 9.02
N ARG A 689 4.88 38.57 7.92
CA ARG A 689 6.08 39.39 7.92
C ARG A 689 5.64 40.68 8.58
N ALA A 690 5.88 40.80 9.88
CA ALA A 690 5.55 42.00 10.61
C ALA A 690 6.17 43.20 9.89
N LYS A 691 5.34 44.19 9.54
CA LYS A 691 5.83 45.46 9.02
C LYS A 691 5.81 46.46 10.17
N LEU A 692 6.91 47.19 10.30
CA LEU A 692 6.99 48.31 11.23
C LEU A 692 6.13 49.45 10.68
N ILE A 693 5.07 49.82 11.41
CA ILE A 693 4.30 51.02 11.14
C ILE A 693 4.74 52.09 12.13
N VAL A 694 5.29 53.18 11.61
CA VAL A 694 5.74 54.36 12.35
C VAL A 694 4.72 55.47 12.12
N LYS A 695 4.10 56.00 13.18
CA LYS A 695 3.13 57.11 13.11
C LYS A 695 3.63 58.33 13.88
#